data_AF-A0A0Q7YX93-F1
#
_entry.id   AF-A0A0Q7YX93-F1
#
_cell.length_a   1.000
_cell.length_b   1.000
_cell.length_c   1.000
_cell.angle_alpha   90.00
_cell.angle_beta   90.00
_cell.angle_gamma   90.00
#
_symmetry.space_group_name_H-M   'P 1'
#
loop_
_entity.id
_entity.type
_entity.pdbx_description
1 polymer ?
#
loop_
_entity_poly.entity_id
_entity_poly.type
_entity_poly.pdbx_seq_one_letter_code
_entity_poly.pdbx_strand_id
1 'polypeptide(L)'
;MVPTGPGPVPRLCVLDGVLWNGAALPGERIAALLGTLVAEPHGVSDTRLIEEVWSDSRPERPLKALQVLVSRLRTATDAALVERYDGGYRLGLPADDVDAWCLGRAVTRARSQLAADPAAALAALEDTAGVVLADQQAPGPLAAVRAVAASRLDESRELRGRALAATGQFAEALPLLQGVLRRRPDDTGARLALLRSIADTSGPAEALVHYEAYRHDLGERLGVSPDPELQRLHGELLAADDPVRTGIRFDGGALLGREGDLADLRTALANGRLTTIMGPGGIGKTSVAQALARESSLPRVHVVELVGVGSGDDVVAEVGAALGVRGSMTTRRTLTPAQEADVRGRIAQSLGEGPTLLVLDNCEHVLEAVASLVAFLLVSTRDLRILTTSRAPLRIAAERIVPLSQLAEQDAAELFRQRARAVRPDASLDPTQVAGVVARLDGLPLAVELAAARVRTMSVAEIRRGLERRFELLRTRDRGAPARHRTLEAVIGWSWDLLDDAEQRALRWLSVFHDGFDTVAAASVIGAGAADLLETLVDQSLLVVSEHEGVTRFRSLETIREFASLRLNEAGERDAAWLAQDAWAAAIADDNASIFVAVDQVERVHRLRLEENNLTDVLRRALARGDAELVARLVASLGTLWTITGDHARVFAVSDAAAELLTGWDAPEAVQSVACEAAAILLVHLNWVPGRPLEELRRSMQGWDEPDTPWAKAAYTMFAEPGSQPDPERLAVQASAADDPLTAGMMMMWAALTAENNGDAALALDYATRGLTWAPLTPYIEASLHSEISQLQLVLGDHREAARHAEIAWPTLMRLHATDDARSLRITTALARLVDGDPDTAERILDEVEAISEGVQLGSRMTLQSARAEVRLARGDVEGGLRDYDEAVLLIEDAETGVGFTPWLVLGASCALVARVHHAPPGPDPRADELARMIRAHSTLGGQRQAIPDLPLNGMLVVSLGAWLLRHGDQAAREVGVRLLAVGQRWAYNRTLPSLRWELLAALAERMTPGRLDVHLAEYAGRPSVELVPEVADLLGTITSSR
;
A
#
# COMPACT_ATOMS: atom_id res chain seq x y z
N MET A 1 22.04 -14.19 -14.43
CA MET A 1 22.91 -15.14 -15.17
C MET A 1 23.92 -14.32 -15.96
N VAL A 2 25.13 -14.18 -15.42
CA VAL A 2 26.30 -13.67 -16.14
C VAL A 2 26.97 -14.89 -16.79
N PRO A 3 27.51 -14.82 -18.02
CA PRO A 3 28.15 -15.98 -18.63
C PRO A 3 29.42 -16.30 -17.84
N THR A 4 29.44 -17.42 -17.13
CA THR A 4 30.65 -18.02 -16.56
C THR A 4 31.48 -18.60 -17.71
N GLY A 5 32.26 -17.74 -18.36
CA GLY A 5 33.36 -18.21 -19.20
C GLY A 5 34.33 -19.05 -18.35
N PRO A 6 35.07 -19.99 -18.96
CA PRO A 6 36.07 -20.79 -18.23
C PRO A 6 36.98 -19.85 -17.44
N GLY A 7 37.17 -20.12 -16.16
CA GLY A 7 38.05 -19.34 -15.30
C GLY A 7 39.44 -19.17 -15.91
N PRO A 8 40.22 -18.15 -15.48
CA PRO A 8 41.55 -17.93 -16.01
C PRO A 8 42.39 -19.21 -15.92
N VAL A 9 42.92 -19.65 -17.06
CA VAL A 9 43.78 -20.85 -17.10
C VAL A 9 45.00 -20.59 -16.23
N PRO A 10 45.31 -21.45 -15.23
CA PRO A 10 46.48 -21.29 -14.39
C PRO A 10 47.75 -21.13 -15.22
N ARG A 11 48.62 -20.19 -14.82
CA ARG A 11 49.87 -19.94 -15.54
C ARG A 11 50.83 -21.12 -15.46
N LEU A 12 50.85 -21.82 -14.33
CA LEU A 12 51.62 -23.05 -14.14
C LEU A 12 50.65 -24.23 -14.02
N CYS A 13 50.69 -25.13 -15.00
CA CYS A 13 50.02 -26.41 -14.91
C CYS A 13 51.05 -27.51 -14.64
N VAL A 14 50.75 -28.40 -13.70
CA VAL A 14 51.59 -29.56 -13.37
C VAL A 14 50.79 -30.88 -13.34
N LEU A 15 49.45 -30.81 -13.35
CA LEU A 15 48.56 -31.95 -13.21
C LEU A 15 48.50 -32.82 -14.50
N ASP A 16 48.24 -32.21 -15.65
CA ASP A 16 48.18 -32.88 -16.97
C ASP A 16 49.55 -32.92 -17.70
N GLY A 17 50.45 -32.03 -17.32
CA GLY A 17 51.77 -31.87 -17.92
C GLY A 17 52.45 -30.68 -17.25
N VAL A 18 53.77 -30.50 -17.44
CA VAL A 18 54.47 -29.32 -16.90
C VAL A 18 54.42 -28.22 -17.95
N LEU A 19 53.44 -27.32 -17.81
CA LEU A 19 53.16 -26.25 -18.76
C LEU A 19 53.31 -24.88 -18.09
N TRP A 20 53.85 -23.92 -18.84
CA TRP A 20 53.85 -22.50 -18.47
C TRP A 20 53.11 -21.70 -19.53
N ASN A 21 52.04 -21.00 -19.14
CA ASN A 21 51.13 -20.29 -20.04
C ASN A 21 50.70 -21.15 -21.26
N GLY A 22 50.43 -22.44 -21.01
CA GLY A 22 50.05 -23.42 -22.04
C GLY A 22 51.21 -24.01 -22.89
N ALA A 23 52.44 -23.54 -22.72
CA ALA A 23 53.61 -24.08 -23.43
C ALA A 23 54.36 -25.12 -22.56
N ALA A 24 54.77 -26.24 -23.16
CA ALA A 24 55.48 -27.29 -22.44
C ALA A 24 56.88 -26.87 -21.99
N LEU A 25 57.23 -27.17 -20.74
CA LEU A 25 58.57 -26.99 -20.19
C LEU A 25 59.34 -28.32 -20.26
N PRO A 26 60.31 -28.47 -21.19
CA PRO A 26 61.02 -29.73 -21.36
C PRO A 26 62.08 -29.94 -20.28
N GLY A 27 62.14 -31.16 -19.73
CA GLY A 27 63.24 -31.64 -18.89
C GLY A 27 62.80 -32.19 -17.54
N GLU A 28 63.20 -33.44 -17.25
CA GLU A 28 62.84 -34.15 -16.02
C GLU A 28 63.29 -33.43 -14.74
N ARG A 29 64.47 -32.80 -14.76
CA ARG A 29 64.98 -32.05 -13.60
C ARG A 29 64.18 -30.76 -13.36
N ILE A 30 63.64 -30.11 -14.40
CA ILE A 30 62.73 -28.96 -14.27
C ILE A 30 61.39 -29.42 -13.69
N ALA A 31 60.86 -30.54 -14.17
CA ALA A 31 59.64 -31.15 -13.65
C ALA A 31 59.77 -31.55 -12.16
N ALA A 32 60.90 -32.13 -11.76
CA ALA A 32 61.19 -32.47 -10.37
C ALA A 32 61.31 -31.22 -9.47
N LEU A 33 61.97 -30.16 -9.97
CA LEU A 33 62.09 -28.89 -9.26
C LEU A 33 60.71 -28.25 -9.03
N LEU A 34 59.90 -28.13 -10.08
CA LEU A 34 58.55 -27.58 -10.00
C LEU A 34 57.63 -28.45 -9.13
N GLY A 35 57.69 -29.77 -9.25
CA GLY A 35 56.92 -30.69 -8.40
C GLY A 35 57.23 -30.52 -6.91
N THR A 36 58.51 -30.34 -6.57
CA THR A 36 58.93 -30.10 -5.17
C THR A 36 58.43 -28.76 -4.66
N LEU A 37 58.52 -27.71 -5.47
CA LEU A 37 58.07 -26.36 -5.09
C LEU A 37 56.54 -26.22 -5.02
N VAL A 38 55.79 -26.96 -5.86
CA VAL A 38 54.31 -27.02 -5.78
C VAL A 38 53.86 -27.79 -4.54
N ALA A 39 54.57 -28.85 -4.16
CA ALA A 39 54.26 -29.61 -2.95
C ALA A 39 54.46 -28.78 -1.67
N GLU A 40 55.41 -27.84 -1.68
CA GLU A 40 55.81 -27.03 -0.52
C GLU A 40 55.68 -25.52 -0.81
N PRO A 41 54.44 -24.96 -0.79
CA PRO A 41 54.17 -23.57 -1.17
C PRO A 41 54.92 -22.51 -0.36
N HIS A 42 55.36 -22.84 0.85
CA HIS A 42 56.07 -21.93 1.75
C HIS A 42 57.58 -21.80 1.44
N GLY A 43 58.11 -22.62 0.53
CA GLY A 43 59.51 -22.62 0.12
C GLY A 43 60.30 -23.84 0.60
N VAL A 44 61.37 -24.14 -0.14
CA VAL A 44 62.18 -25.36 0.04
C VAL A 44 63.66 -24.98 0.05
N SER A 45 64.41 -25.50 1.02
CA SER A 45 65.84 -25.24 1.18
C SER A 45 66.67 -25.77 -0.01
N ASP A 46 67.84 -25.15 -0.26
CA ASP A 46 68.76 -25.61 -1.32
C ASP A 46 69.11 -27.09 -1.18
N THR A 47 69.37 -27.56 0.05
CA THR A 47 69.72 -28.95 0.34
C THR A 47 68.61 -29.90 -0.07
N ARG A 48 67.36 -29.60 0.31
CA ARG A 48 66.19 -30.43 0.02
C ARG A 48 65.87 -30.44 -1.47
N LEU A 49 65.98 -29.29 -2.14
CA LEU A 49 65.82 -29.21 -3.60
C LEU A 49 66.88 -30.02 -4.34
N ILE A 50 68.13 -30.00 -3.88
CA ILE A 50 69.20 -30.80 -4.48
C ILE A 50 68.91 -32.30 -4.34
N GLU A 51 68.45 -32.75 -3.17
CA GLU A 51 68.10 -34.15 -2.91
C GLU A 51 66.93 -34.63 -3.78
N GLU A 52 65.86 -33.84 -3.88
CA GLU A 52 64.66 -34.19 -4.64
C GLU A 52 64.86 -34.08 -6.16
N VAL A 53 65.63 -33.10 -6.63
CA VAL A 53 65.88 -32.91 -8.07
C VAL A 53 66.92 -33.91 -8.59
N TRP A 54 67.93 -34.29 -7.80
CA TRP A 54 69.00 -35.23 -8.20
C TRP A 54 69.00 -36.51 -7.37
N SER A 55 67.83 -37.14 -7.21
CA SER A 55 67.64 -38.39 -6.47
C SER A 55 68.57 -39.54 -6.93
N ASP A 56 68.91 -39.59 -8.21
CA ASP A 56 69.59 -40.75 -8.81
C ASP A 56 71.09 -40.54 -9.04
N SER A 57 71.56 -39.29 -9.12
CA SER A 57 72.98 -38.96 -9.29
C SER A 57 73.29 -37.51 -8.95
N ARG A 58 74.03 -37.31 -7.86
CA ARG A 58 74.37 -35.97 -7.35
C ARG A 58 75.49 -35.31 -8.18
N PRO A 59 75.32 -34.05 -8.64
CA PRO A 59 76.38 -33.34 -9.38
C PRO A 59 77.61 -33.07 -8.51
N GLU A 60 78.80 -32.96 -9.12
CA GLU A 60 80.05 -32.60 -8.38
C GLU A 60 79.97 -31.23 -7.68
N ARG A 61 79.16 -30.29 -8.22
CA ARG A 61 78.91 -28.97 -7.64
C ARG A 61 77.39 -28.72 -7.51
N PRO A 62 76.72 -29.33 -6.51
CA PRO A 62 75.26 -29.39 -6.44
C PRO A 62 74.56 -28.02 -6.39
N LEU A 63 75.07 -27.10 -5.58
CA LEU A 63 74.48 -25.75 -5.44
C LEU A 63 74.57 -24.96 -6.76
N LYS A 64 75.70 -25.06 -7.46
CA LYS A 64 75.88 -24.42 -8.77
C LYS A 64 74.96 -25.03 -9.82
N ALA A 65 74.74 -26.35 -9.77
CA ALA A 65 73.80 -27.04 -10.67
C ALA A 65 72.34 -26.60 -10.43
N LEU A 66 71.93 -26.46 -9.16
CA LEU A 66 70.61 -25.92 -8.78
C LEU A 66 70.43 -24.47 -9.28
N GLN A 67 71.42 -23.61 -9.07
CA GLN A 67 71.38 -22.21 -9.56
C GLN A 67 71.27 -22.13 -11.09
N VAL A 68 71.97 -23.00 -11.83
CA VAL A 68 71.86 -23.08 -13.29
C VAL A 68 70.49 -23.57 -13.73
N LEU A 69 69.92 -24.56 -13.05
CA LEU A 69 68.58 -25.08 -13.35
C LEU A 69 67.50 -24.01 -13.11
N VAL A 70 67.57 -23.28 -11.99
CA VAL A 70 66.68 -22.16 -11.69
C VAL A 70 66.85 -21.03 -12.69
N SER A 71 68.09 -20.68 -13.06
CA SER A 71 68.34 -19.66 -14.09
C SER A 71 67.73 -20.04 -15.43
N ARG A 72 67.84 -21.31 -15.85
CA ARG A 72 67.23 -21.81 -17.09
C ARG A 72 65.71 -21.78 -17.02
N LEU A 73 65.12 -22.18 -15.89
CA LEU A 73 63.68 -22.14 -15.69
C LEU A 73 63.16 -20.69 -15.79
N ARG A 74 63.81 -19.74 -15.12
CA ARG A 74 63.47 -18.30 -15.21
C ARG A 74 63.58 -17.75 -16.63
N THR A 75 64.58 -18.17 -17.40
CA THR A 75 64.73 -17.76 -18.81
C THR A 75 63.64 -18.35 -19.71
N ALA A 76 63.22 -19.59 -19.46
CA ALA A 76 62.15 -20.24 -20.23
C ALA A 76 60.74 -19.80 -19.81
N THR A 77 60.61 -19.07 -18.70
CA THR A 77 59.33 -18.67 -18.11
C THR A 77 59.33 -17.18 -17.76
N ASP A 78 59.38 -16.85 -16.47
CA ASP A 78 59.48 -15.51 -15.89
C ASP A 78 60.49 -15.55 -14.73
N ALA A 79 61.23 -14.46 -14.54
CA ALA A 79 62.17 -14.33 -13.43
C ALA A 79 61.48 -14.45 -12.05
N ALA A 80 60.21 -14.05 -11.96
CA ALA A 80 59.39 -14.09 -10.76
C ALA A 80 58.78 -15.48 -10.47
N LEU A 81 58.79 -16.43 -11.43
CA LEU A 81 58.20 -17.77 -11.22
C LEU A 81 58.82 -18.48 -10.00
N VAL A 82 60.14 -18.43 -9.90
CA VAL A 82 60.88 -19.05 -8.79
C VAL A 82 61.65 -17.95 -8.08
N GLU A 83 61.35 -17.71 -6.81
CA GLU A 83 61.98 -16.69 -5.98
C GLU A 83 63.02 -17.31 -5.04
N ARG A 84 64.06 -16.54 -4.70
CA ARG A 84 64.99 -16.92 -3.64
C ARG A 84 64.28 -16.68 -2.30
N TYR A 85 64.29 -17.67 -1.42
CA TYR A 85 63.64 -17.59 -0.10
C TYR A 85 64.51 -18.32 0.94
N ASP A 86 64.94 -17.61 1.98
CA ASP A 86 65.65 -18.14 3.17
C ASP A 86 66.60 -19.33 2.94
N GLY A 87 67.65 -19.13 2.12
CA GLY A 87 68.60 -20.20 1.81
C GLY A 87 68.06 -21.31 0.89
N GLY A 88 66.99 -21.04 0.15
CA GLY A 88 66.30 -21.95 -0.75
C GLY A 88 65.49 -21.22 -1.83
N TYR A 89 64.46 -21.87 -2.36
CA TYR A 89 63.57 -21.32 -3.39
C TYR A 89 62.09 -21.63 -3.11
N ARG A 90 61.19 -20.77 -3.62
CA ARG A 90 59.73 -20.95 -3.59
C ARG A 90 59.11 -20.52 -4.92
N LEU A 91 57.85 -20.89 -5.18
CA LEU A 91 57.11 -20.28 -6.30
C LEU A 91 56.66 -18.86 -5.93
N GLY A 92 56.91 -17.90 -6.83
CA GLY A 92 56.45 -16.51 -6.70
C GLY A 92 55.08 -16.26 -7.35
N LEU A 93 54.23 -17.29 -7.41
CA LEU A 93 52.90 -17.22 -8.02
C LEU A 93 51.79 -17.12 -6.96
N PRO A 94 50.70 -16.39 -7.23
CA PRO A 94 49.50 -16.47 -6.42
C PRO A 94 48.90 -17.88 -6.51
N ALA A 95 48.11 -18.25 -5.48
CA ALA A 95 47.51 -19.58 -5.40
C ALA A 95 46.63 -19.94 -6.61
N ASP A 96 46.05 -18.94 -7.26
CA ASP A 96 45.15 -19.08 -8.40
C ASP A 96 45.87 -19.30 -9.74
N ASP A 97 47.21 -19.17 -9.76
CA ASP A 97 48.04 -19.38 -10.95
C ASP A 97 48.67 -20.79 -11.01
N VAL A 98 48.37 -21.68 -10.06
CA VAL A 98 48.89 -23.06 -10.01
C VAL A 98 47.74 -24.06 -9.94
N ASP A 99 47.57 -24.88 -10.98
CA ASP A 99 46.43 -25.81 -11.13
C ASP A 99 46.22 -26.75 -9.92
N ALA A 100 47.29 -27.29 -9.35
CA ALA A 100 47.25 -28.15 -8.17
C ALA A 100 46.71 -27.42 -6.92
N TRP A 101 47.03 -26.14 -6.75
CA TRP A 101 46.57 -25.32 -5.63
C TRP A 101 45.12 -24.87 -5.83
N CYS A 102 44.74 -24.50 -7.06
CA CYS A 102 43.36 -24.19 -7.44
C CYS A 102 42.41 -25.34 -7.08
N LEU A 103 42.77 -26.57 -7.48
CA LEU A 103 42.00 -27.77 -7.15
C LEU A 103 41.85 -27.96 -5.63
N GLY A 104 42.93 -27.80 -4.85
CA GLY A 104 42.89 -27.92 -3.40
C GLY A 104 41.98 -26.89 -2.72
N ARG A 105 42.00 -25.63 -3.20
CA ARG A 105 41.13 -24.56 -2.70
C ARG A 105 39.66 -24.80 -3.04
N ALA A 106 39.36 -25.20 -4.28
CA ALA A 106 38.00 -25.52 -4.74
C ALA A 106 37.33 -26.58 -3.84
N VAL A 107 38.04 -27.69 -3.61
CA VAL A 107 37.56 -28.78 -2.73
C VAL A 107 37.40 -28.32 -1.28
N THR A 108 38.34 -27.53 -0.75
CA THR A 108 38.26 -27.02 0.63
C THR A 108 37.07 -26.08 0.81
N ARG A 109 36.84 -25.17 -0.14
CA ARG A 109 35.71 -24.25 -0.14
C ARG A 109 34.39 -25.00 -0.20
N ALA A 110 34.25 -25.93 -1.15
CA ALA A 110 33.05 -26.75 -1.28
C ALA A 110 32.75 -27.55 -0.01
N ARG A 111 33.76 -28.13 0.63
CA ARG A 111 33.61 -28.85 1.91
C ARG A 111 33.04 -27.94 3.00
N SER A 112 33.55 -26.72 3.12
CA SER A 112 33.09 -25.77 4.15
C SER A 112 31.67 -25.25 3.90
N GLN A 113 31.24 -25.21 2.64
CA GLN A 113 29.95 -24.65 2.23
C GLN A 113 28.82 -25.68 2.21
N LEU A 114 29.12 -26.97 2.02
CA LEU A 114 28.14 -28.03 1.76
C LEU A 114 26.93 -28.05 2.73
N ALA A 115 27.15 -27.78 4.02
CA ALA A 115 26.08 -27.83 5.02
C ALA A 115 25.21 -26.55 5.05
N ALA A 116 25.80 -25.38 4.75
CA ALA A 116 25.13 -24.09 4.86
C ALA A 116 24.55 -23.60 3.53
N ASP A 117 25.27 -23.83 2.44
CA ASP A 117 24.89 -23.42 1.08
C ASP A 117 25.38 -24.47 0.05
N PRO A 118 24.58 -25.52 -0.19
CA PRO A 118 24.90 -26.55 -1.17
C PRO A 118 25.07 -26.02 -2.61
N ALA A 119 24.38 -24.93 -2.96
CA ALA A 119 24.48 -24.32 -4.28
C ALA A 119 25.83 -23.61 -4.46
N ALA A 120 26.31 -22.89 -3.45
CA ALA A 120 27.66 -22.33 -3.46
C ALA A 120 28.75 -23.42 -3.47
N ALA A 121 28.52 -24.54 -2.76
CA ALA A 121 29.43 -25.69 -2.81
C ALA A 121 29.53 -26.31 -4.21
N LEU A 122 28.41 -26.38 -4.94
CA LEU A 122 28.35 -26.78 -6.35
C LEU A 122 29.16 -25.84 -7.24
N ALA A 123 28.92 -24.53 -7.12
CA ALA A 123 29.64 -23.51 -7.89
C ALA A 123 31.16 -23.59 -7.65
N ALA A 124 31.59 -23.82 -6.40
CA ALA A 124 33.00 -23.97 -6.07
C ALA A 124 33.68 -25.19 -6.73
N LEU A 125 32.92 -26.17 -7.22
CA LEU A 125 33.43 -27.40 -7.83
C LEU A 125 33.31 -27.42 -9.36
N GLU A 126 32.75 -26.39 -9.99
CA GLU A 126 32.51 -26.33 -11.45
C GLU A 126 33.80 -26.63 -12.25
N ASP A 127 34.89 -25.95 -11.90
CA ASP A 127 36.18 -26.06 -12.61
C ASP A 127 36.93 -27.38 -12.34
N THR A 128 36.48 -28.19 -11.39
CA THR A 128 37.16 -29.46 -11.06
C THR A 128 36.83 -30.59 -12.04
N ALA A 129 35.73 -30.47 -12.80
CA ALA A 129 35.27 -31.50 -13.73
C ALA A 129 36.18 -31.65 -14.97
N GLY A 130 36.90 -30.58 -15.34
CA GLY A 130 37.81 -30.54 -16.50
C GLY A 130 39.26 -30.90 -16.20
N VAL A 131 39.61 -31.21 -14.95
CA VAL A 131 41.00 -31.48 -14.55
C VAL A 131 41.43 -32.87 -15.04
N VAL A 132 42.46 -32.90 -15.89
CA VAL A 132 43.11 -34.12 -16.37
C VAL A 132 44.39 -34.36 -15.56
N LEU A 133 44.64 -35.62 -15.19
CA LEU A 133 45.88 -36.04 -14.52
C LEU A 133 46.71 -36.88 -15.48
N ALA A 134 47.95 -36.47 -15.71
CA ALA A 134 48.95 -37.31 -16.38
C ALA A 134 49.36 -38.50 -15.50
N ASP A 135 49.93 -39.52 -16.15
CA ASP A 135 50.33 -40.78 -15.51
C ASP A 135 51.15 -40.56 -14.22
N GLN A 136 50.75 -41.29 -13.17
CA GLN A 136 51.27 -41.20 -11.80
C GLN A 136 52.42 -42.19 -11.55
N GLN A 137 52.74 -43.06 -12.50
CA GLN A 137 53.72 -44.15 -12.31
C GLN A 137 55.19 -43.71 -12.40
N ALA A 138 55.48 -42.48 -12.85
CA ALA A 138 56.86 -41.98 -12.92
C ALA A 138 57.38 -41.59 -11.51
N PRO A 139 58.57 -42.04 -11.08
CA PRO A 139 59.11 -41.67 -9.77
C PRO A 139 59.48 -40.18 -9.70
N GLY A 140 59.25 -39.56 -8.54
CA GLY A 140 59.73 -38.21 -8.22
C GLY A 140 58.67 -37.27 -7.61
N PRO A 141 59.05 -36.03 -7.26
CA PRO A 141 58.21 -35.08 -6.52
C PRO A 141 56.88 -34.75 -7.22
N LEU A 142 56.85 -34.76 -8.55
CA LEU A 142 55.67 -34.44 -9.34
C LEU A 142 54.58 -35.52 -9.22
N ALA A 143 54.96 -36.79 -9.07
CA ALA A 143 54.00 -37.87 -8.85
C ALA A 143 53.28 -37.75 -7.50
N ALA A 144 53.99 -37.28 -6.47
CA ALA A 144 53.37 -37.00 -5.16
C ALA A 144 52.30 -35.90 -5.26
N VAL A 145 52.58 -34.80 -5.99
CA VAL A 145 51.60 -33.74 -6.25
C VAL A 145 50.37 -34.28 -6.98
N ARG A 146 50.57 -35.11 -8.01
CA ARG A 146 49.47 -35.72 -8.78
C ARG A 146 48.65 -36.74 -7.98
N ALA A 147 49.29 -37.50 -7.09
CA ALA A 147 48.60 -38.42 -6.19
C ALA A 147 47.69 -37.66 -5.20
N VAL A 148 48.17 -36.54 -4.65
CA VAL A 148 47.34 -35.64 -3.82
C VAL A 148 46.18 -35.07 -4.64
N ALA A 149 46.44 -34.62 -5.87
CA ALA A 149 45.40 -34.12 -6.76
C ALA A 149 44.34 -35.19 -7.10
N ALA A 150 44.73 -36.45 -7.29
CA ALA A 150 43.80 -37.55 -7.52
C ALA A 150 42.85 -37.76 -6.33
N SER A 151 43.39 -37.75 -5.11
CA SER A 151 42.59 -37.80 -3.88
C SER A 151 41.62 -36.62 -3.78
N ARG A 152 42.05 -35.41 -4.17
CA ARG A 152 41.20 -34.22 -4.23
C ARG A 152 40.09 -34.31 -5.28
N LEU A 153 40.35 -34.90 -6.45
CA LEU A 153 39.32 -35.11 -7.47
C LEU A 153 38.28 -36.15 -7.02
N ASP A 154 38.71 -37.19 -6.31
CA ASP A 154 37.78 -38.15 -5.71
C ASP A 154 36.90 -37.52 -4.63
N GLU A 155 37.49 -36.68 -3.78
CA GLU A 155 36.75 -35.89 -2.80
C GLU A 155 35.80 -34.88 -3.47
N SER A 156 36.22 -34.23 -4.55
CA SER A 156 35.36 -33.33 -5.34
C SER A 156 34.10 -34.06 -5.83
N ARG A 157 34.25 -35.26 -6.41
CA ARG A 157 33.12 -36.06 -6.91
C ARG A 157 32.14 -36.42 -5.80
N GLU A 158 32.64 -36.74 -4.60
CA GLU A 158 31.81 -36.98 -3.42
C GLU A 158 31.02 -35.74 -3.01
N LEU A 159 31.71 -34.60 -2.82
CA LEU A 159 31.10 -33.35 -2.41
C LEU A 159 30.06 -32.89 -3.44
N ARG A 160 30.36 -33.03 -4.73
CA ARG A 160 29.45 -32.72 -5.82
C ARG A 160 28.21 -33.59 -5.78
N GLY A 161 28.35 -34.91 -5.62
CA GLY A 161 27.20 -35.82 -5.51
C GLY A 161 26.26 -35.47 -4.35
N ARG A 162 26.81 -35.12 -3.20
CA ARG A 162 26.02 -34.69 -2.02
C ARG A 162 25.35 -33.33 -2.24
N ALA A 163 26.08 -32.37 -2.82
CA ALA A 163 25.54 -31.04 -3.11
C ALA A 163 24.41 -31.10 -4.13
N LEU A 164 24.55 -31.89 -5.21
CA LEU A 164 23.50 -32.14 -6.20
C LEU A 164 22.24 -32.73 -5.55
N ALA A 165 22.38 -33.72 -4.67
CA ALA A 165 21.24 -34.28 -3.95
C ALA A 165 20.57 -33.23 -3.03
N ALA A 166 21.35 -32.36 -2.38
CA ALA A 166 20.80 -31.32 -1.52
C ALA A 166 20.10 -30.18 -2.29
N THR A 167 20.48 -29.93 -3.55
CA THR A 167 19.85 -28.93 -4.43
C THR A 167 18.73 -29.49 -5.31
N GLY A 168 18.37 -30.77 -5.15
CA GLY A 168 17.30 -31.42 -5.90
C GLY A 168 17.70 -31.93 -7.30
N GLN A 169 18.99 -31.91 -7.65
CA GLN A 169 19.51 -32.42 -8.92
C GLN A 169 19.80 -33.93 -8.82
N PHE A 170 18.76 -34.71 -8.51
CA PHE A 170 18.90 -36.10 -8.07
C PHE A 170 19.46 -37.06 -9.12
N ALA A 171 19.06 -36.91 -10.39
CA ALA A 171 19.52 -37.78 -11.47
C ALA A 171 21.05 -37.70 -11.69
N GLU A 172 21.63 -36.51 -11.56
CA GLU A 172 23.08 -36.28 -11.68
C GLU A 172 23.85 -36.75 -10.43
N ALA A 173 23.20 -36.73 -9.26
CA ALA A 173 23.79 -37.17 -8.00
C ALA A 173 24.00 -38.69 -7.94
N LEU A 174 23.07 -39.48 -8.49
CA LEU A 174 23.05 -40.95 -8.43
C LEU A 174 24.40 -41.62 -8.77
N PRO A 175 24.99 -41.45 -9.96
CA PRO A 175 26.22 -42.15 -10.34
C PRO A 175 27.41 -41.77 -9.47
N LEU A 176 27.47 -40.52 -9.00
CA LEU A 176 28.53 -40.04 -8.10
C LEU A 176 28.43 -40.69 -6.72
N LEU A 177 27.22 -40.71 -6.14
CA LEU A 177 26.95 -41.30 -4.83
C LEU A 177 27.13 -42.82 -4.83
N GLN A 178 26.73 -43.52 -5.90
CA GLN A 178 27.03 -44.94 -6.09
C GLN A 178 28.55 -45.19 -6.15
N GLY A 179 29.31 -44.30 -6.80
CA GLY A 179 30.77 -44.35 -6.83
C GLY A 179 31.42 -44.19 -5.45
N VAL A 180 30.85 -43.32 -4.60
CA VAL A 180 31.28 -43.15 -3.20
C VAL A 180 31.02 -44.43 -2.40
N LEU A 181 29.80 -44.96 -2.45
CA LEU A 181 29.41 -46.12 -1.64
C LEU A 181 30.09 -47.43 -2.09
N ARG A 182 30.53 -47.56 -3.35
CA ARG A 182 31.39 -48.67 -3.77
C ARG A 182 32.74 -48.70 -3.04
N ARG A 183 33.28 -47.52 -2.68
CA ARG A 183 34.56 -47.37 -1.99
C ARG A 183 34.40 -47.32 -0.47
N ARG A 184 33.31 -46.71 0.00
CA ARG A 184 32.96 -46.58 1.43
C ARG A 184 31.49 -46.99 1.63
N PRO A 185 31.20 -48.31 1.73
CA PRO A 185 29.83 -48.81 1.82
C PRO A 185 29.04 -48.28 3.03
N ASP A 186 29.73 -47.95 4.11
CA ASP A 186 29.10 -47.60 5.40
C ASP A 186 29.03 -46.07 5.61
N ASP A 187 29.19 -45.27 4.55
CA ASP A 187 29.04 -43.81 4.60
C ASP A 187 27.55 -43.41 4.68
N THR A 188 27.06 -43.14 5.90
CA THR A 188 25.66 -42.79 6.18
C THR A 188 25.18 -41.58 5.37
N GLY A 189 26.00 -40.53 5.26
CA GLY A 189 25.62 -39.30 4.56
C GLY A 189 25.44 -39.52 3.06
N ALA A 190 26.35 -40.27 2.43
CA ALA A 190 26.22 -40.66 1.02
C ALA A 190 25.03 -41.61 0.79
N ARG A 191 24.74 -42.50 1.75
CA ARG A 191 23.59 -43.42 1.69
C ARG A 191 22.26 -42.67 1.77
N LEU A 192 22.12 -41.72 2.69
CA LEU A 192 20.94 -40.86 2.81
C LEU A 192 20.69 -40.08 1.52
N ALA A 193 21.74 -39.45 0.98
CA ALA A 193 21.66 -38.73 -0.28
C ALA A 193 21.24 -39.66 -1.44
N LEU A 194 21.82 -40.87 -1.51
CA LEU A 194 21.50 -41.83 -2.56
C LEU A 194 20.03 -42.28 -2.48
N LEU A 195 19.54 -42.64 -1.30
CA LEU A 195 18.16 -43.12 -1.12
C LEU A 195 17.14 -42.03 -1.46
N ARG A 196 17.40 -40.76 -1.11
CA ARG A 196 16.57 -39.63 -1.54
C ARG A 196 16.59 -39.46 -3.06
N SER A 197 17.77 -39.56 -3.67
CA SER A 197 17.89 -39.48 -5.12
C SER A 197 17.15 -40.62 -5.84
N ILE A 198 17.19 -41.84 -5.30
CA ILE A 198 16.44 -42.98 -5.86
C ILE A 198 14.93 -42.76 -5.68
N ALA A 199 14.50 -42.30 -4.51
CA ALA A 199 13.09 -42.06 -4.23
C ALA A 199 12.46 -41.04 -5.19
N ASP A 200 13.20 -39.99 -5.52
CA ASP A 200 12.75 -38.96 -6.46
C ASP A 200 12.76 -39.44 -7.92
N THR A 201 13.85 -40.12 -8.34
CA THR A 201 14.03 -40.52 -9.76
C THR A 201 13.29 -41.80 -10.15
N SER A 202 13.15 -42.73 -9.21
CA SER A 202 12.67 -44.10 -9.45
C SER A 202 11.50 -44.49 -8.53
N GLY A 203 11.11 -43.63 -7.59
CA GLY A 203 10.01 -43.85 -6.67
C GLY A 203 10.43 -44.42 -5.30
N PRO A 204 9.57 -44.26 -4.28
CA PRO A 204 9.86 -44.70 -2.91
C PRO A 204 10.03 -46.22 -2.78
N ALA A 205 9.25 -47.03 -3.51
CA ALA A 205 9.41 -48.49 -3.55
C ALA A 205 10.84 -48.94 -3.87
N GLU A 206 11.47 -48.34 -4.89
CA GLU A 206 12.84 -48.69 -5.28
C GLU A 206 13.81 -48.30 -4.15
N ALA A 207 13.69 -47.10 -3.58
CA ALA A 207 14.52 -46.68 -2.47
C ALA A 207 14.39 -47.61 -1.25
N LEU A 208 13.19 -48.12 -0.96
CA LEU A 208 12.94 -49.11 0.10
C LEU A 208 13.69 -50.43 -0.16
N VAL A 209 13.72 -50.91 -1.41
CA VAL A 209 14.51 -52.10 -1.80
C VAL A 209 16.00 -51.89 -1.50
N HIS A 210 16.55 -50.72 -1.85
CA HIS A 210 17.96 -50.39 -1.58
C HIS A 210 18.25 -50.24 -0.07
N TYR A 211 17.31 -49.71 0.70
CA TYR A 211 17.42 -49.64 2.16
C TYR A 211 17.43 -51.04 2.80
N GLU A 212 16.50 -51.91 2.41
CA GLU A 212 16.39 -53.26 2.96
C GLU A 212 17.62 -54.11 2.63
N ALA A 213 18.15 -54.00 1.40
CA ALA A 213 19.40 -54.65 1.02
C ALA A 213 20.57 -54.20 1.90
N TYR A 214 20.67 -52.90 2.19
CA TYR A 214 21.70 -52.36 3.10
C TYR A 214 21.50 -52.81 4.56
N ARG A 215 20.26 -52.77 5.06
CA ARG A 215 19.93 -53.21 6.43
C ARG A 215 20.31 -54.67 6.64
N HIS A 216 20.04 -55.53 5.65
CA HIS A 216 20.40 -56.94 5.70
C HIS A 216 21.94 -57.14 5.68
N ASP A 217 22.65 -56.50 4.76
CA ASP A 217 24.12 -56.55 4.68
C ASP A 217 24.81 -56.05 5.96
N LEU A 218 24.33 -54.94 6.53
CA LEU A 218 24.87 -54.36 7.76
C LEU A 218 24.64 -55.26 8.97
N GLY A 219 23.45 -55.88 9.05
CA GLY A 219 23.12 -56.87 10.07
C GLY A 219 24.02 -58.10 10.01
N GLU A 220 24.29 -58.63 8.80
CA GLU A 220 25.16 -59.78 8.60
C GLU A 220 26.64 -59.46 8.88
N ARG A 221 27.15 -58.33 8.38
CA ARG A 221 28.57 -57.96 8.52
C ARG A 221 28.95 -57.46 9.91
N LEU A 222 28.09 -56.67 10.54
CA LEU A 222 28.42 -55.91 11.76
C LEU A 222 27.48 -56.18 12.94
N GLY A 223 26.34 -56.87 12.74
CA GLY A 223 25.39 -57.17 13.82
C GLY A 223 24.65 -55.95 14.38
N VAL A 224 24.65 -54.83 13.65
CA VAL A 224 24.04 -53.56 14.07
C VAL A 224 22.90 -53.15 13.16
N SER A 225 22.00 -52.31 13.68
CA SER A 225 20.93 -51.70 12.87
C SER A 225 21.42 -50.43 12.17
N PRO A 226 20.78 -50.01 11.06
CA PRO A 226 21.09 -48.74 10.40
C PRO A 226 20.98 -47.54 11.35
N ASP A 227 21.73 -46.49 11.06
CA ASP A 227 21.71 -45.22 11.80
C ASP A 227 20.28 -44.64 11.96
N PRO A 228 19.94 -43.98 13.09
CA PRO A 228 18.62 -43.38 13.30
C PRO A 228 18.14 -42.47 12.16
N GLU A 229 19.03 -41.73 11.49
CA GLU A 229 18.64 -40.89 10.36
C GLU A 229 18.19 -41.71 9.15
N LEU A 230 18.82 -42.86 8.91
CA LEU A 230 18.44 -43.81 7.87
C LEU A 230 17.12 -44.52 8.20
N GLN A 231 16.89 -44.87 9.46
CA GLN A 231 15.62 -45.43 9.93
C GLN A 231 14.46 -44.43 9.76
N ARG A 232 14.72 -43.14 10.02
CA ARG A 232 13.74 -42.07 9.78
C ARG A 232 13.39 -41.94 8.30
N LEU A 233 14.41 -41.90 7.42
CA LEU A 233 14.16 -41.86 5.97
C LEU A 233 13.36 -43.09 5.50
N HIS A 234 13.62 -44.28 6.05
CA HIS A 234 12.82 -45.46 5.75
C HIS A 234 11.33 -45.28 6.10
N GLY A 235 11.01 -44.69 7.26
CA GLY A 235 9.64 -44.33 7.62
C GLY A 235 9.01 -43.30 6.67
N GLU A 236 9.77 -42.28 6.27
CA GLU A 236 9.34 -41.29 5.26
C GLU A 236 9.02 -41.96 3.92
N LEU A 237 9.86 -42.91 3.48
CA LEU A 237 9.68 -43.65 2.23
C LEU A 237 8.50 -44.62 2.27
N LEU A 238 8.29 -45.33 3.39
CA LEU A 238 7.12 -46.20 3.58
C LEU A 238 5.81 -45.42 3.49
N ALA A 239 5.76 -44.23 4.12
CA ALA A 239 4.58 -43.38 4.05
C ALA A 239 4.36 -42.83 2.62
N ALA A 240 5.42 -42.53 1.88
CA ALA A 240 5.33 -42.07 0.50
C ALA A 240 4.90 -43.16 -0.50
N ASP A 241 5.19 -44.42 -0.21
CA ASP A 241 4.82 -45.57 -1.05
C ASP A 241 3.32 -45.91 -0.99
N ASP A 242 2.66 -45.65 0.14
CA ASP A 242 1.21 -45.83 0.34
C ASP A 242 0.55 -44.55 0.93
N PRO A 243 0.32 -43.51 0.11
CA PRO A 243 -0.17 -42.23 0.59
C PRO A 243 -1.63 -42.31 1.04
N VAL A 244 -1.91 -41.82 2.24
CA VAL A 244 -3.27 -41.79 2.82
C VAL A 244 -3.90 -40.41 2.59
N ARG A 245 -5.12 -40.41 2.04
CA ARG A 245 -5.94 -39.20 1.82
C ARG A 245 -7.39 -39.49 2.24
N THR A 246 -7.85 -38.91 3.34
CA THR A 246 -9.24 -39.11 3.83
C THR A 246 -9.93 -37.79 4.14
N GLY A 247 -11.23 -37.70 3.86
CA GLY A 247 -12.06 -36.52 4.17
C GLY A 247 -11.91 -35.32 3.22
N ILE A 248 -11.08 -35.46 2.17
CA ILE A 248 -10.85 -34.41 1.18
C ILE A 248 -12.03 -34.34 0.20
N ARG A 249 -12.61 -33.16 0.03
CA ARG A 249 -13.71 -32.91 -0.92
C ARG A 249 -13.17 -32.43 -2.27
N PHE A 250 -13.79 -32.91 -3.35
CA PHE A 250 -13.53 -32.40 -4.69
C PHE A 250 -14.58 -31.34 -5.03
N ASP A 251 -14.22 -30.07 -4.90
CA ASP A 251 -15.03 -28.96 -5.42
C ASP A 251 -14.37 -28.40 -6.69
N GLY A 252 -15.19 -28.18 -7.72
CA GLY A 252 -14.77 -28.07 -9.13
C GLY A 252 -14.32 -26.68 -9.61
N GLY A 253 -14.20 -25.69 -8.72
CA GLY A 253 -13.77 -24.33 -9.04
C GLY A 253 -12.45 -23.95 -8.39
N ALA A 254 -11.65 -23.12 -9.08
CA ALA A 254 -10.47 -22.48 -8.49
C ALA A 254 -10.90 -21.46 -7.41
N LEU A 255 -10.11 -21.33 -6.34
CA LEU A 255 -10.30 -20.27 -5.36
C LEU A 255 -9.80 -18.96 -5.95
N LEU A 256 -10.70 -18.00 -6.18
CA LEU A 256 -10.37 -16.69 -6.74
C LEU A 256 -9.84 -15.76 -5.65
N GLY A 257 -8.75 -15.03 -5.91
CA GLY A 257 -8.22 -13.98 -5.05
C GLY A 257 -7.69 -14.48 -3.70
N ARG A 258 -7.21 -15.73 -3.65
CA ARG A 258 -6.74 -16.40 -2.42
C ARG A 258 -5.26 -16.82 -2.48
N GLU A 259 -4.53 -16.38 -3.49
CA GLU A 259 -3.13 -16.75 -3.74
C GLU A 259 -2.23 -16.29 -2.58
N GLY A 260 -2.46 -15.06 -2.09
CA GLY A 260 -1.75 -14.50 -0.93
C GLY A 260 -2.04 -15.30 0.35
N ASP A 261 -3.31 -15.47 0.71
CA ASP A 261 -3.69 -16.22 1.92
C ASP A 261 -3.15 -17.66 1.89
N LEU A 262 -3.19 -18.32 0.71
CA LEU A 262 -2.62 -19.66 0.52
C LEU A 262 -1.09 -19.66 0.69
N ALA A 263 -0.38 -18.64 0.21
CA ALA A 263 1.07 -18.51 0.41
C ALA A 263 1.43 -18.33 1.90
N ASP A 264 0.67 -17.51 2.62
CA ASP A 264 0.86 -17.28 4.05
C ASP A 264 0.58 -18.53 4.87
N LEU A 265 -0.51 -19.25 4.54
CA LEU A 265 -0.85 -20.51 5.19
C LEU A 265 0.16 -21.62 4.89
N ARG A 266 0.66 -21.72 3.66
CA ARG A 266 1.75 -22.66 3.33
C ARG A 266 3.00 -22.35 4.13
N THR A 267 3.36 -21.07 4.27
CA THR A 267 4.51 -20.64 5.07
C THR A 267 4.29 -20.94 6.55
N ALA A 268 3.10 -20.70 7.09
CA ALA A 268 2.74 -21.02 8.46
C ALA A 268 2.83 -22.53 8.75
N LEU A 269 2.28 -23.35 7.85
CA LEU A 269 2.35 -24.82 7.95
C LEU A 269 3.76 -25.39 7.73
N ALA A 270 4.63 -24.68 7.01
CA ALA A 270 6.03 -25.10 6.85
C ALA A 270 6.86 -24.83 8.11
N ASN A 271 6.58 -23.72 8.79
CA ASN A 271 7.38 -23.23 9.93
C ASN A 271 6.80 -23.59 11.31
N GLY A 272 5.56 -24.08 11.37
CA GLY A 272 4.86 -24.41 12.61
C GLY A 272 4.18 -25.78 12.56
N ARG A 273 3.75 -26.26 13.73
CA ARG A 273 3.04 -27.54 13.89
C ARG A 273 1.53 -27.40 14.10
N LEU A 274 1.07 -26.20 14.49
CA LEU A 274 -0.34 -25.86 14.62
C LEU A 274 -0.59 -24.54 13.91
N THR A 275 -1.50 -24.55 12.94
CA THR A 275 -1.94 -23.34 12.23
C THR A 275 -3.46 -23.27 12.28
N THR A 276 -3.99 -22.11 12.69
CA THR A 276 -5.43 -21.87 12.76
C THR A 276 -5.83 -20.83 11.71
N ILE A 277 -6.66 -21.25 10.75
CA ILE A 277 -7.34 -20.37 9.81
C ILE A 277 -8.46 -19.67 10.57
N MET A 278 -8.31 -18.36 10.76
CA MET A 278 -9.27 -17.52 11.48
C MET A 278 -10.08 -16.67 10.50
N GLY A 279 -11.33 -16.37 10.85
CA GLY A 279 -12.14 -15.40 10.13
C GLY A 279 -13.64 -15.60 10.32
N PRO A 280 -14.47 -14.66 9.86
CA PRO A 280 -15.91 -14.70 10.07
C PRO A 280 -16.58 -15.86 9.31
N GLY A 281 -17.86 -16.10 9.62
CA GLY A 281 -18.69 -17.04 8.86
C GLY A 281 -18.80 -16.62 7.38
N GLY A 282 -18.66 -17.56 6.45
CA GLY A 282 -18.80 -17.29 5.02
C GLY A 282 -17.57 -16.70 4.31
N ILE A 283 -16.45 -16.48 5.03
CA ILE A 283 -15.18 -15.98 4.46
C ILE A 283 -14.43 -17.00 3.56
N GLY A 284 -14.77 -18.29 3.68
CA GLY A 284 -14.17 -19.36 2.87
C GLY A 284 -13.12 -20.23 3.59
N LYS A 285 -13.03 -20.22 4.93
CA LYS A 285 -12.07 -21.01 5.72
C LYS A 285 -12.02 -22.49 5.31
N THR A 286 -13.18 -23.15 5.25
CA THR A 286 -13.29 -24.56 4.86
C THR A 286 -12.79 -24.81 3.44
N SER A 287 -13.11 -23.93 2.48
CA SER A 287 -12.66 -24.08 1.09
C SER A 287 -11.14 -23.93 0.97
N VAL A 288 -10.54 -23.00 1.72
CA VAL A 288 -9.08 -22.83 1.80
C VAL A 288 -8.42 -24.03 2.47
N ALA A 289 -8.97 -24.52 3.59
CA ALA A 289 -8.46 -25.70 4.28
C ALA A 289 -8.48 -26.96 3.37
N GLN A 290 -9.56 -27.15 2.61
CA GLN A 290 -9.69 -28.23 1.64
C GLN A 290 -8.71 -28.09 0.47
N ALA A 291 -8.45 -26.87 -0.02
CA ALA A 291 -7.43 -26.63 -1.03
C ALA A 291 -6.02 -26.99 -0.51
N LEU A 292 -5.66 -26.55 0.69
CA LEU A 292 -4.37 -26.90 1.31
C LEU A 292 -4.24 -28.40 1.58
N ALA A 293 -5.31 -29.07 1.98
CA ALA A 293 -5.32 -30.53 2.16
C ALA A 293 -5.07 -31.27 0.84
N ARG A 294 -5.68 -30.82 -0.27
CA ARG A 294 -5.48 -31.38 -1.62
C ARG A 294 -4.06 -31.19 -2.12
N GLU A 295 -3.50 -30.01 -1.92
CA GLU A 295 -2.18 -29.61 -2.44
C GLU A 295 -1.02 -30.07 -1.54
N SER A 296 -1.31 -30.64 -0.37
CA SER A 296 -0.29 -31.07 0.57
C SER A 296 0.62 -32.13 -0.03
N SER A 297 1.94 -31.93 0.08
CA SER A 297 2.97 -32.90 -0.30
C SER A 297 3.21 -33.97 0.76
N LEU A 298 2.58 -33.87 1.94
CA LEU A 298 2.75 -34.87 2.98
C LEU A 298 2.09 -36.20 2.60
N PRO A 299 2.71 -37.35 2.88
CA PRO A 299 2.18 -38.65 2.45
C PRO A 299 0.82 -38.97 3.09
N ARG A 300 0.51 -38.43 4.27
CA ARG A 300 -0.75 -38.68 4.97
C ARG A 300 -1.50 -37.37 5.24
N VAL A 301 -2.74 -37.28 4.76
CA VAL A 301 -3.62 -36.14 4.99
C VAL A 301 -5.00 -36.62 5.41
N HIS A 302 -5.47 -36.12 6.55
CA HIS A 302 -6.78 -36.42 7.10
C HIS A 302 -7.55 -35.13 7.33
N VAL A 303 -8.76 -35.02 6.79
CA VAL A 303 -9.68 -33.91 7.05
C VAL A 303 -10.86 -34.41 7.86
N VAL A 304 -11.11 -33.79 9.01
CA VAL A 304 -12.21 -34.12 9.93
C VAL A 304 -13.08 -32.88 10.10
N GLU A 305 -14.35 -33.01 9.73
CA GLU A 305 -15.33 -31.92 9.89
C GLU A 305 -16.10 -32.09 11.19
N LEU A 306 -15.98 -31.13 12.10
CA LEU A 306 -16.62 -31.21 13.41
C LEU A 306 -18.05 -30.68 13.42
N VAL A 307 -18.59 -30.22 12.29
CA VAL A 307 -19.92 -29.56 12.19
C VAL A 307 -21.12 -30.38 12.69
N GLY A 308 -20.97 -31.69 12.91
CA GLY A 308 -22.00 -32.58 13.45
C GLY A 308 -21.85 -32.90 14.95
N VAL A 309 -20.81 -32.38 15.61
CA VAL A 309 -20.46 -32.69 16.99
C VAL A 309 -21.22 -31.76 17.94
N GLY A 310 -22.17 -32.31 18.69
CA GLY A 310 -23.04 -31.53 19.58
C GLY A 310 -22.46 -31.28 20.98
N SER A 311 -21.39 -31.98 21.36
CA SER A 311 -20.73 -31.88 22.66
C SER A 311 -19.23 -32.09 22.52
N GLY A 312 -18.43 -31.40 23.34
CA GLY A 312 -16.98 -31.57 23.39
C GLY A 312 -16.52 -33.01 23.70
N ASP A 313 -17.34 -33.77 24.44
CA ASP A 313 -17.06 -35.17 24.80
C ASP A 313 -16.99 -36.11 23.59
N ASP A 314 -17.62 -35.73 22.48
CA ASP A 314 -17.72 -36.55 21.27
C ASP A 314 -16.54 -36.30 20.30
N VAL A 315 -15.72 -35.27 20.53
CA VAL A 315 -14.63 -34.86 19.61
C VAL A 315 -13.60 -35.97 19.42
N VAL A 316 -13.16 -36.61 20.50
CA VAL A 316 -12.16 -37.69 20.46
C VAL A 316 -12.71 -38.90 19.68
N ALA A 317 -13.99 -39.21 19.86
CA ALA A 317 -14.64 -40.31 19.16
C ALA A 317 -14.77 -40.02 17.66
N GLU A 318 -15.16 -38.81 17.27
CA GLU A 318 -15.31 -38.40 15.87
C GLU A 318 -13.96 -38.40 15.13
N VAL A 319 -12.91 -37.82 15.74
CA VAL A 319 -11.56 -37.84 15.18
C VAL A 319 -11.02 -39.27 15.08
N GLY A 320 -11.23 -40.10 16.11
CA GLY A 320 -10.84 -41.51 16.08
C GLY A 320 -11.55 -42.30 14.98
N ALA A 321 -12.84 -42.07 14.77
CA ALA A 321 -13.61 -42.69 13.71
C ALA A 321 -13.11 -42.28 12.32
N ALA A 322 -12.84 -40.99 12.10
CA ALA A 322 -12.32 -40.47 10.85
C ALA A 322 -10.92 -41.03 10.49
N LEU A 323 -10.10 -41.34 11.49
CA LEU A 323 -8.78 -41.96 11.33
C LEU A 323 -8.81 -43.49 11.26
N GLY A 324 -10.00 -44.12 11.30
CA GLY A 324 -10.14 -45.57 11.23
C GLY A 324 -9.65 -46.31 12.48
N VAL A 325 -9.47 -45.59 13.60
CA VAL A 325 -9.10 -46.18 14.90
C VAL A 325 -10.32 -46.92 15.45
N ARG A 326 -10.43 -48.20 15.11
CA ARG A 326 -11.52 -49.08 15.57
C ARG A 326 -11.40 -49.31 17.08
N GLY A 327 -12.16 -48.56 17.86
CA GLY A 327 -12.59 -49.02 19.17
C GLY A 327 -13.55 -50.19 18.97
N SER A 328 -13.39 -51.29 19.70
CA SER A 328 -14.39 -52.35 19.77
C SER A 328 -15.67 -51.80 20.44
N MET A 329 -16.48 -50.99 19.75
CA MET A 329 -17.70 -50.42 20.31
C MET A 329 -18.80 -50.29 19.25
N THR A 330 -19.83 -51.11 19.42
CA THR A 330 -21.05 -51.10 18.59
C THR A 330 -22.24 -50.37 19.24
N THR A 331 -22.18 -49.82 20.47
CA THR A 331 -23.44 -49.41 21.15
C THR A 331 -23.43 -48.33 22.26
N ARG A 332 -22.36 -47.56 22.54
CA ARG A 332 -22.45 -46.45 23.53
C ARG A 332 -21.81 -45.14 23.03
N ARG A 333 -22.56 -44.04 23.14
CA ARG A 333 -22.21 -42.66 22.74
C ARG A 333 -21.44 -41.87 23.81
N THR A 334 -20.85 -42.52 24.81
CA THR A 334 -20.10 -41.82 25.87
C THR A 334 -18.96 -42.71 26.32
N LEU A 335 -17.72 -42.23 26.15
CA LEU A 335 -16.51 -42.92 26.57
C LEU A 335 -16.29 -42.73 28.07
N THR A 336 -15.80 -43.75 28.78
CA THR A 336 -15.24 -43.54 30.12
C THR A 336 -13.88 -42.85 30.01
N PRO A 337 -13.39 -42.13 31.04
CA PRO A 337 -12.08 -41.44 30.98
C PRO A 337 -10.91 -42.36 30.61
N ALA A 338 -10.93 -43.62 31.06
CA ALA A 338 -9.91 -44.61 30.71
C ALA A 338 -9.98 -45.05 29.23
N GLN A 339 -11.19 -45.18 28.67
CA GLN A 339 -11.39 -45.51 27.25
C GLN A 339 -11.03 -44.33 26.35
N GLU A 340 -11.33 -43.12 26.78
CA GLU A 340 -10.97 -41.91 26.04
C GLU A 340 -9.44 -41.73 25.97
N ALA A 341 -8.72 -41.95 27.08
CA ALA A 341 -7.26 -41.95 27.10
C ALA A 341 -6.64 -43.02 26.17
N ASP A 342 -7.22 -44.22 26.14
CA ASP A 342 -6.82 -45.31 25.24
C ASP A 342 -7.08 -44.95 23.76
N VAL A 343 -8.22 -44.35 23.44
CA VAL A 343 -8.51 -43.85 22.07
C VAL A 343 -7.57 -42.72 21.68
N ARG A 344 -7.32 -41.73 22.56
CA ARG A 344 -6.33 -40.65 22.32
C ARG A 344 -4.94 -41.22 22.04
N GLY A 345 -4.50 -42.21 22.81
CA GLY A 345 -3.22 -42.89 22.61
C GLY A 345 -3.12 -43.58 21.25
N ARG A 346 -4.18 -44.29 20.82
CA ARG A 346 -4.23 -44.91 19.49
C ARG A 346 -4.27 -43.89 18.34
N ILE A 347 -4.96 -42.76 18.52
CA ILE A 347 -4.94 -41.65 17.56
C ILE A 347 -3.50 -41.13 17.40
N ALA A 348 -2.80 -40.87 18.51
CA ALA A 348 -1.41 -40.43 18.48
C ALA A 348 -0.49 -41.45 17.80
N GLN A 349 -0.69 -42.76 18.06
CA GLN A 349 0.06 -43.82 17.40
C GLN A 349 -0.18 -43.82 15.88
N SER A 350 -1.44 -43.76 15.44
CA SER A 350 -1.80 -43.75 14.02
C SER A 350 -1.25 -42.52 13.29
N LEU A 351 -1.33 -41.33 13.90
CA LEU A 351 -0.76 -40.10 13.34
C LEU A 351 0.78 -40.05 13.40
N GLY A 352 1.40 -40.93 14.21
CA GLY A 352 2.84 -40.99 14.43
C GLY A 352 3.61 -41.96 13.50
N GLU A 353 2.95 -42.69 12.60
CA GLU A 353 3.63 -43.67 11.73
C GLU A 353 4.37 -43.01 10.55
N GLY A 354 4.23 -41.69 10.37
CA GLY A 354 4.95 -40.91 9.37
C GLY A 354 4.50 -39.45 9.30
N PRO A 355 5.10 -38.63 8.42
CA PRO A 355 4.73 -37.21 8.27
C PRO A 355 3.26 -37.03 7.87
N THR A 356 2.49 -36.32 8.70
CA THR A 356 1.02 -36.27 8.59
C THR A 356 0.48 -34.85 8.70
N LEU A 357 -0.51 -34.50 7.87
CA LEU A 357 -1.37 -33.31 8.03
C LEU A 357 -2.75 -33.73 8.55
N LEU A 358 -3.12 -33.23 9.73
CA LEU A 358 -4.48 -33.35 10.26
C LEU A 358 -5.20 -32.02 10.14
N VAL A 359 -6.31 -31.98 9.40
CA VAL A 359 -7.18 -30.81 9.27
C VAL A 359 -8.42 -31.00 10.14
N LEU A 360 -8.65 -30.07 11.07
CA LEU A 360 -9.86 -30.01 11.90
C LEU A 360 -10.71 -28.81 11.48
N ASP A 361 -11.78 -29.06 10.75
CA ASP A 361 -12.66 -28.03 10.20
C ASP A 361 -13.83 -27.74 11.17
N ASN A 362 -14.22 -26.46 11.24
CA ASN A 362 -15.29 -25.91 12.09
C ASN A 362 -15.10 -26.11 13.61
N CYS A 363 -13.96 -25.69 14.18
CA CYS A 363 -13.64 -25.93 15.60
C CYS A 363 -14.38 -25.03 16.59
N GLU A 364 -15.02 -23.94 16.14
CA GLU A 364 -15.54 -22.85 16.99
C GLU A 364 -16.56 -23.25 18.07
N HIS A 365 -17.24 -24.39 17.91
CA HIS A 365 -18.31 -24.84 18.83
C HIS A 365 -17.84 -25.87 19.87
N VAL A 366 -16.61 -26.37 19.75
CA VAL A 366 -16.01 -27.37 20.64
C VAL A 366 -14.55 -27.01 20.96
N LEU A 367 -14.26 -25.70 21.03
CA LEU A 367 -12.92 -25.14 21.14
C LEU A 367 -12.10 -25.78 22.26
N GLU A 368 -12.64 -25.87 23.48
CA GLU A 368 -11.92 -26.42 24.64
C GLU A 368 -11.52 -27.89 24.43
N ALA A 369 -12.45 -28.70 23.90
CA ALA A 369 -12.21 -30.11 23.64
C ALA A 369 -11.20 -30.34 22.51
N VAL A 370 -11.29 -29.54 21.43
CA VAL A 370 -10.32 -29.55 20.33
C VAL A 370 -8.95 -29.12 20.84
N ALA A 371 -8.87 -28.05 21.62
CA ALA A 371 -7.62 -27.55 22.17
C ALA A 371 -6.94 -28.60 23.06
N SER A 372 -7.71 -29.29 23.92
CA SER A 372 -7.22 -30.38 24.76
C SER A 372 -6.63 -31.54 23.93
N LEU A 373 -7.32 -31.97 22.87
CA LEU A 373 -6.85 -33.04 21.99
C LEU A 373 -5.60 -32.61 21.21
N VAL A 374 -5.62 -31.43 20.61
CA VAL A 374 -4.50 -30.88 19.82
C VAL A 374 -3.24 -30.74 20.68
N ALA A 375 -3.35 -30.19 21.89
CA ALA A 375 -2.22 -30.08 22.82
C ALA A 375 -1.60 -31.44 23.14
N PHE A 376 -2.42 -32.46 23.39
CA PHE A 376 -1.95 -33.82 23.63
C PHE A 376 -1.24 -34.42 22.40
N LEU A 377 -1.81 -34.25 21.20
CA LEU A 377 -1.23 -34.79 19.96
C LEU A 377 0.10 -34.14 19.60
N LEU A 378 0.22 -32.82 19.78
CA LEU A 378 1.47 -32.08 19.52
C LEU A 378 2.62 -32.57 20.42
N VAL A 379 2.34 -32.94 21.67
CA VAL A 379 3.34 -33.50 22.60
C VAL A 379 3.67 -34.95 22.26
N SER A 380 2.69 -35.73 21.82
CA SER A 380 2.82 -37.18 21.63
C SER A 380 3.37 -37.60 20.26
N THR A 381 3.40 -36.68 19.30
CA THR A 381 3.86 -36.93 17.93
C THR A 381 4.94 -35.93 17.55
N ARG A 382 5.89 -36.29 16.68
CA ARG A 382 6.95 -35.38 16.22
C ARG A 382 6.68 -34.79 14.84
N ASP A 383 6.20 -35.60 13.90
CA ASP A 383 6.04 -35.24 12.48
C ASP A 383 4.57 -34.89 12.10
N LEU A 384 3.75 -34.57 13.09
CA LEU A 384 2.36 -34.13 12.89
C LEU A 384 2.28 -32.61 12.73
N ARG A 385 1.60 -32.19 11.66
CA ARG A 385 1.12 -30.82 11.43
C ARG A 385 -0.40 -30.79 11.53
N ILE A 386 -0.93 -29.79 12.21
CA ILE A 386 -2.36 -29.62 12.44
C ILE A 386 -2.80 -28.28 11.84
N LEU A 387 -3.82 -28.33 10.98
CA LEU A 387 -4.51 -27.16 10.45
C LEU A 387 -5.93 -27.13 11.03
N THR A 388 -6.31 -26.06 11.70
CA THR A 388 -7.68 -25.89 12.19
C THR A 388 -8.36 -24.76 11.43
N THR A 389 -9.68 -24.82 11.30
CA THR A 389 -10.47 -23.64 10.94
C THR A 389 -11.34 -23.27 12.13
N SER A 390 -11.34 -22.00 12.50
CA SER A 390 -12.14 -21.52 13.64
C SER A 390 -12.50 -20.05 13.48
N ARG A 391 -13.43 -19.57 14.31
CA ARG A 391 -13.72 -18.14 14.50
C ARG A 391 -12.93 -17.53 15.66
N ALA A 392 -12.48 -18.37 16.60
CA ALA A 392 -11.69 -17.99 17.77
C ALA A 392 -10.43 -18.86 17.86
N PRO A 393 -9.34 -18.35 18.46
CA PRO A 393 -8.11 -19.14 18.63
C PRO A 393 -8.31 -20.29 19.61
N LEU A 394 -7.52 -21.35 19.46
CA LEU A 394 -7.48 -22.47 20.43
C LEU A 394 -6.71 -22.10 21.71
N ARG A 395 -5.96 -20.99 21.70
CA ARG A 395 -5.16 -20.48 22.81
C ARG A 395 -4.08 -21.47 23.27
N ILE A 396 -3.44 -22.14 22.31
CA ILE A 396 -2.29 -23.04 22.55
C ILE A 396 -1.01 -22.28 22.21
N ALA A 397 0.04 -22.36 23.05
CA ALA A 397 1.28 -21.60 22.84
C ALA A 397 1.99 -21.86 21.49
N ALA A 398 1.78 -23.03 20.88
CA ALA A 398 2.33 -23.42 19.58
C ALA A 398 1.44 -23.00 18.38
N GLU A 399 0.31 -22.34 18.64
CA GLU A 399 -0.67 -21.93 17.64
C GLU A 399 -0.20 -20.73 16.83
N ARG A 400 -0.16 -20.90 15.50
CA ARG A 400 0.01 -19.79 14.57
C ARG A 400 -1.33 -19.42 13.96
N ILE A 401 -1.82 -18.23 14.29
CA ILE A 401 -3.08 -17.70 13.75
C ILE A 401 -2.81 -17.06 12.39
N VAL A 402 -3.62 -17.42 11.41
CA VAL A 402 -3.61 -16.78 10.08
C VAL A 402 -5.04 -16.32 9.77
N PRO A 403 -5.33 -15.02 9.90
CA PRO A 403 -6.65 -14.48 9.56
C PRO A 403 -6.84 -14.46 8.04
N LEU A 404 -8.03 -14.87 7.58
CA LEU A 404 -8.40 -14.72 6.17
C LEU A 404 -8.95 -13.32 5.91
N SER A 405 -8.39 -12.69 4.89
CA SER A 405 -8.84 -11.42 4.35
C SER A 405 -10.22 -11.53 3.67
N GLN A 406 -10.90 -10.40 3.49
CA GLN A 406 -12.01 -10.32 2.55
C GLN A 406 -11.49 -10.40 1.12
N LEU A 407 -12.30 -10.90 0.18
CA LEU A 407 -11.90 -10.84 -1.23
C LEU A 407 -11.79 -9.39 -1.67
N ALA A 408 -10.74 -9.07 -2.42
CA ALA A 408 -10.63 -7.78 -3.09
C ALA A 408 -11.82 -7.58 -4.02
N GLU A 409 -12.23 -6.32 -4.22
CA GLU A 409 -13.44 -5.99 -4.98
C GLU A 409 -13.42 -6.60 -6.39
N GLN A 410 -12.25 -6.64 -7.02
CA GLN A 410 -12.06 -7.22 -8.35
C GLN A 410 -12.31 -8.75 -8.35
N ASP A 411 -11.77 -9.46 -7.36
CA ASP A 411 -11.92 -10.92 -7.23
C ASP A 411 -13.34 -11.31 -6.83
N ALA A 412 -13.95 -10.54 -5.92
CA ALA A 412 -15.34 -10.73 -5.53
C ALA A 412 -16.31 -10.41 -6.69
N ALA A 413 -16.01 -9.41 -7.53
CA ALA A 413 -16.74 -9.15 -8.76
C ALA A 413 -16.59 -10.30 -9.77
N GLU A 414 -15.42 -10.90 -9.88
CA GLU A 414 -15.22 -12.05 -10.74
C GLU A 414 -15.95 -13.29 -10.23
N LEU A 415 -15.90 -13.56 -8.93
CA LEU A 415 -16.70 -14.61 -8.29
C LEU A 415 -18.19 -14.40 -8.57
N PHE A 416 -18.70 -13.17 -8.43
CA PHE A 416 -20.08 -12.83 -8.76
C PHE A 416 -20.40 -13.17 -10.23
N ARG A 417 -19.55 -12.76 -11.18
CA ARG A 417 -19.77 -12.99 -12.61
C ARG A 417 -19.78 -14.48 -12.94
N GLN A 418 -18.82 -15.25 -12.42
CA GLN A 418 -18.74 -16.69 -12.67
C GLN A 418 -20.00 -17.41 -12.16
N ARG A 419 -20.44 -17.09 -10.95
CA ARG A 419 -21.64 -17.70 -10.35
C ARG A 419 -22.94 -17.23 -11.01
N ALA A 420 -23.03 -15.96 -11.39
CA ALA A 420 -24.18 -15.41 -12.08
C ALA A 420 -24.37 -16.04 -13.46
N ARG A 421 -23.30 -16.17 -14.25
CA ARG A 421 -23.33 -16.82 -15.58
C ARG A 421 -23.65 -18.30 -15.49
N ALA A 422 -23.20 -18.99 -14.44
CA ALA A 422 -23.54 -20.39 -14.21
C ALA A 422 -25.04 -20.61 -14.01
N VAL A 423 -25.77 -19.60 -13.52
CA VAL A 423 -27.22 -19.69 -13.26
C VAL A 423 -28.06 -19.04 -14.37
N ARG A 424 -27.56 -17.98 -15.02
CA ARG A 424 -28.17 -17.32 -16.20
C ARG A 424 -27.07 -16.86 -17.18
N PRO A 425 -26.72 -17.66 -18.20
CA PRO A 425 -25.61 -17.37 -19.13
C PRO A 425 -25.75 -16.05 -19.90
N ASP A 426 -26.98 -15.63 -20.18
CA ASP A 426 -27.36 -14.43 -20.92
C ASP A 426 -27.59 -13.18 -20.02
N ALA A 427 -27.23 -13.24 -18.74
CA ALA A 427 -27.36 -12.11 -17.83
C ALA A 427 -26.50 -10.90 -18.27
N SER A 428 -27.10 -9.70 -18.29
CA SER A 428 -26.34 -8.45 -18.37
C SER A 428 -25.62 -8.18 -17.04
N LEU A 429 -24.28 -8.17 -17.08
CA LEU A 429 -23.39 -8.02 -15.92
C LEU A 429 -22.51 -6.78 -16.10
N ASP A 430 -23.14 -5.62 -16.06
CA ASP A 430 -22.44 -4.33 -16.13
C ASP A 430 -21.38 -4.21 -15.00
N PRO A 431 -20.10 -3.91 -15.33
CA PRO A 431 -19.03 -3.86 -14.34
C PRO A 431 -19.29 -2.88 -13.19
N THR A 432 -19.86 -1.71 -13.46
CA THR A 432 -20.12 -0.68 -12.44
C THR A 432 -21.24 -1.12 -11.49
N GLN A 433 -22.28 -1.78 -11.99
CA GLN A 433 -23.35 -2.30 -11.16
C GLN A 433 -22.88 -3.50 -10.32
N VAL A 434 -22.02 -4.36 -10.86
CA VAL A 434 -21.45 -5.50 -10.12
C VAL A 434 -20.53 -5.01 -9.00
N ALA A 435 -19.66 -4.04 -9.28
CA ALA A 435 -18.83 -3.39 -8.26
C ALA A 435 -19.69 -2.84 -7.11
N GLY A 436 -20.74 -2.08 -7.43
CA GLY A 436 -21.67 -1.57 -6.43
C GLY A 436 -22.46 -2.63 -5.64
N VAL A 437 -22.66 -3.83 -6.19
CA VAL A 437 -23.24 -4.98 -5.46
C VAL A 437 -22.21 -5.60 -4.53
N VAL A 438 -21.01 -5.85 -5.03
CA VAL A 438 -19.94 -6.54 -4.29
C VAL A 438 -19.41 -5.69 -3.13
N ALA A 439 -19.25 -4.39 -3.32
CA ALA A 439 -18.89 -3.46 -2.26
C ALA A 439 -19.87 -3.53 -1.08
N ARG A 440 -21.17 -3.72 -1.34
CA ARG A 440 -22.21 -3.87 -0.31
C ARG A 440 -22.20 -5.25 0.37
N LEU A 441 -21.45 -6.23 -0.12
CA LEU A 441 -21.40 -7.61 0.40
C LEU A 441 -20.11 -7.90 1.18
N ASP A 442 -19.35 -6.86 1.54
CA ASP A 442 -18.14 -6.93 2.37
C ASP A 442 -17.07 -7.90 1.83
N GLY A 443 -17.05 -8.16 0.52
CA GLY A 443 -16.13 -9.14 -0.08
C GLY A 443 -16.26 -10.57 0.48
N LEU A 444 -17.37 -10.90 1.16
CA LEU A 444 -17.61 -12.22 1.74
C LEU A 444 -18.02 -13.19 0.62
N PRO A 445 -17.21 -14.24 0.32
CA PRO A 445 -17.50 -15.15 -0.79
C PRO A 445 -18.91 -15.73 -0.76
N LEU A 446 -19.37 -16.19 0.42
CA LEU A 446 -20.72 -16.77 0.55
C LEU A 446 -21.81 -15.74 0.23
N ALA A 447 -21.67 -14.48 0.67
CA ALA A 447 -22.64 -13.44 0.41
C ALA A 447 -22.70 -13.11 -1.10
N VAL A 448 -21.52 -13.06 -1.74
CA VAL A 448 -21.37 -12.90 -3.20
C VAL A 448 -22.06 -14.03 -3.96
N GLU A 449 -21.85 -15.28 -3.57
CA GLU A 449 -22.48 -16.45 -4.20
C GLU A 449 -24.01 -16.43 -4.05
N LEU A 450 -24.51 -16.07 -2.87
CA LEU A 450 -25.95 -15.94 -2.61
C LEU A 450 -26.58 -14.83 -3.45
N ALA A 451 -25.90 -13.69 -3.60
CA ALA A 451 -26.36 -12.58 -4.44
C ALA A 451 -26.32 -12.96 -5.93
N ALA A 452 -25.26 -13.63 -6.39
CA ALA A 452 -25.12 -14.08 -7.76
C ALA A 452 -26.23 -15.09 -8.14
N ALA A 453 -26.64 -15.95 -7.21
CA ALA A 453 -27.76 -16.88 -7.43
C ALA A 453 -29.10 -16.17 -7.72
N ARG A 454 -29.28 -14.91 -7.27
CA ARG A 454 -30.48 -14.09 -7.54
C ARG A 454 -30.59 -13.62 -8.97
N VAL A 455 -29.49 -13.64 -9.71
CA VAL A 455 -29.48 -13.30 -11.15
C VAL A 455 -30.43 -14.21 -11.95
N ARG A 456 -30.80 -15.40 -11.42
CA ARG A 456 -31.85 -16.25 -12.00
C ARG A 456 -33.17 -15.51 -12.22
N THR A 457 -33.55 -14.62 -11.31
CA THR A 457 -34.87 -13.98 -11.28
C THR A 457 -34.82 -12.46 -11.18
N MET A 458 -33.62 -11.85 -11.09
CA MET A 458 -33.42 -10.42 -10.91
C MET A 458 -32.28 -9.90 -11.80
N SER A 459 -32.31 -8.62 -12.15
CA SER A 459 -31.17 -7.90 -12.74
C SER A 459 -30.18 -7.47 -11.65
N VAL A 460 -28.92 -7.18 -12.03
CA VAL A 460 -27.89 -6.70 -11.08
C VAL A 460 -28.32 -5.37 -10.43
N ALA A 461 -28.95 -4.47 -11.18
CA ALA A 461 -29.45 -3.20 -10.66
C ALA A 461 -30.61 -3.35 -9.66
N GLU A 462 -31.45 -4.39 -9.79
CA GLU A 462 -32.49 -4.73 -8.81
C GLU A 462 -31.89 -5.37 -7.56
N ILE A 463 -30.89 -6.22 -7.71
CA ILE A 463 -30.13 -6.80 -6.59
C ILE A 463 -29.49 -5.68 -5.78
N ARG A 464 -28.78 -4.75 -6.44
CA ARG A 464 -28.14 -3.60 -5.78
C ARG A 464 -29.10 -2.78 -4.94
N ARG A 465 -30.28 -2.44 -5.50
CA ARG A 465 -31.34 -1.71 -4.79
C ARG A 465 -31.91 -2.52 -3.61
N GLY A 466 -32.13 -3.82 -3.81
CA GLY A 466 -32.67 -4.70 -2.76
C GLY A 466 -31.69 -4.99 -1.61
N LEU A 467 -30.39 -4.74 -1.77
CA LEU A 467 -29.40 -4.95 -0.70
C LEU A 467 -29.54 -4.00 0.49
N GLU A 468 -30.37 -2.95 0.39
CA GLU A 468 -30.81 -2.16 1.55
C GLU A 468 -31.62 -3.01 2.56
N ARG A 469 -32.17 -4.15 2.12
CA ARG A 469 -32.80 -5.19 2.95
C ARG A 469 -32.16 -6.54 2.67
N ARG A 470 -30.83 -6.62 2.73
CA ARG A 470 -30.05 -7.78 2.28
C ARG A 470 -30.48 -9.11 2.89
N PHE A 471 -30.95 -9.14 4.14
CA PHE A 471 -31.45 -10.37 4.77
C PHE A 471 -32.75 -10.88 4.14
N GLU A 472 -33.67 -10.00 3.76
CA GLU A 472 -34.88 -10.38 3.03
C GLU A 472 -34.52 -10.88 1.63
N LEU A 473 -33.59 -10.19 0.97
CA LEU A 473 -33.14 -10.50 -0.38
C LEU A 473 -32.35 -11.81 -0.48
N LEU A 474 -31.51 -12.14 0.51
CA LEU A 474 -30.58 -13.27 0.49
C LEU A 474 -31.09 -14.54 1.20
N ARG A 475 -32.42 -14.69 1.33
CA ARG A 475 -33.08 -15.91 1.85
C ARG A 475 -33.28 -17.02 0.80
N THR A 476 -32.46 -18.06 0.80
CA THR A 476 -32.54 -19.14 -0.22
C THR A 476 -33.64 -20.16 0.11
N ARG A 477 -34.43 -20.60 -0.89
CA ARG A 477 -35.44 -21.68 -0.77
C ARG A 477 -34.89 -23.08 -1.13
N ASP A 478 -33.59 -23.19 -1.37
CA ASP A 478 -32.95 -24.43 -1.78
C ASP A 478 -32.87 -25.41 -0.59
N ARG A 479 -33.39 -26.62 -0.80
CA ARG A 479 -33.51 -27.66 0.24
C ARG A 479 -32.26 -28.54 0.36
N GLY A 480 -31.30 -28.42 -0.58
CA GLY A 480 -30.09 -29.24 -0.62
C GLY A 480 -28.89 -28.69 0.16
N ALA A 481 -28.88 -27.40 0.52
CA ALA A 481 -27.82 -26.80 1.33
C ALA A 481 -28.03 -27.04 2.83
N PRO A 482 -26.98 -27.25 3.64
CA PRO A 482 -27.11 -27.37 5.09
C PRO A 482 -27.82 -26.16 5.68
N ALA A 483 -28.62 -26.38 6.75
CA ALA A 483 -29.54 -25.39 7.29
C ALA A 483 -28.94 -23.98 7.48
N ARG A 484 -27.68 -23.96 7.89
CA ARG A 484 -26.77 -22.84 8.20
C ARG A 484 -26.31 -21.98 7.00
N HIS A 485 -26.31 -22.50 5.78
CA HIS A 485 -25.90 -21.74 4.57
C HIS A 485 -27.12 -21.22 3.78
N ARG A 486 -28.33 -21.36 4.34
CA ARG A 486 -29.57 -20.98 3.63
C ARG A 486 -29.82 -19.48 3.61
N THR A 487 -29.32 -18.72 4.58
CA THR A 487 -29.48 -17.26 4.66
C THR A 487 -28.23 -16.65 5.29
N LEU A 488 -27.88 -15.43 4.88
CA LEU A 488 -26.79 -14.65 5.51
C LEU A 488 -27.08 -14.40 7.01
N GLU A 489 -28.37 -14.27 7.35
CA GLU A 489 -28.89 -14.18 8.72
C GLU A 489 -28.58 -15.44 9.55
N ALA A 490 -28.64 -16.65 8.97
CA ALA A 490 -28.37 -17.89 9.70
C ALA A 490 -26.87 -18.09 10.01
N VAL A 491 -25.99 -17.50 9.20
CA VAL A 491 -24.53 -17.55 9.41
C VAL A 491 -24.10 -16.66 10.57
N ILE A 492 -24.78 -15.52 10.75
CA ILE A 492 -24.55 -14.55 11.83
C ILE A 492 -25.36 -14.91 13.07
N GLY A 493 -26.62 -15.33 12.92
CA GLY A 493 -27.51 -15.75 14.00
C GLY A 493 -26.90 -16.82 14.90
N TRP A 494 -26.07 -17.69 14.33
CA TRP A 494 -25.34 -18.67 15.13
C TRP A 494 -24.20 -18.09 15.97
N SER A 495 -23.46 -17.11 15.47
CA SER A 495 -22.48 -16.37 16.29
C SER A 495 -23.17 -15.52 17.35
N TRP A 496 -24.36 -15.03 17.06
CA TRP A 496 -25.21 -14.30 17.99
C TRP A 496 -25.74 -15.18 19.13
N ASP A 497 -26.19 -16.40 18.82
CA ASP A 497 -26.74 -17.35 19.82
C ASP A 497 -25.70 -17.84 20.83
N LEU A 498 -24.40 -17.68 20.52
CA LEU A 498 -23.29 -17.99 21.43
C LEU A 498 -22.97 -16.86 22.42
N LEU A 499 -23.49 -15.66 22.17
CA LEU A 499 -23.28 -14.50 23.03
C LEU A 499 -24.23 -14.54 24.23
N ASP A 500 -23.73 -14.08 25.38
CA ASP A 500 -24.58 -13.83 26.54
C ASP A 500 -25.46 -12.57 26.35
N ASP A 501 -26.39 -12.32 27.29
CA ASP A 501 -27.34 -11.21 27.18
C ASP A 501 -26.65 -9.83 27.14
N ALA A 502 -25.51 -9.68 27.83
CA ALA A 502 -24.75 -8.43 27.89
C ALA A 502 -23.99 -8.18 26.58
N GLU A 503 -23.34 -9.21 26.05
CA GLU A 503 -22.65 -9.21 24.76
C GLU A 503 -23.61 -8.98 23.58
N GLN A 504 -24.78 -9.63 23.59
CA GLN A 504 -25.84 -9.40 22.62
C GLN A 504 -26.32 -7.95 22.65
N ARG A 505 -26.55 -7.40 23.85
CA ARG A 505 -26.94 -6.00 24.01
C ARG A 505 -25.85 -5.06 23.51
N ALA A 506 -24.59 -5.33 23.85
CA ALA A 506 -23.46 -4.54 23.39
C ALA A 506 -23.39 -4.49 21.86
N LEU A 507 -23.49 -5.64 21.19
CA LEU A 507 -23.47 -5.70 19.73
C LEU A 507 -24.65 -4.93 19.10
N ARG A 508 -25.86 -5.03 19.67
CA ARG A 508 -27.03 -4.23 19.20
C ARG A 508 -26.76 -2.74 19.30
N TRP A 509 -26.28 -2.31 20.45
CA TRP A 509 -26.08 -0.90 20.75
C TRP A 509 -24.93 -0.30 19.95
N LEU A 510 -23.83 -1.04 19.76
CA LEU A 510 -22.71 -0.61 18.91
C LEU A 510 -23.09 -0.52 17.41
N SER A 511 -24.20 -1.15 16.97
CA SER A 511 -24.65 -1.07 15.58
C SER A 511 -25.05 0.34 15.10
N VAL A 512 -25.19 1.29 16.03
CA VAL A 512 -25.45 2.70 15.75
C VAL A 512 -24.25 3.42 15.11
N PHE A 513 -23.02 2.90 15.31
CA PHE A 513 -21.83 3.38 14.62
C PHE A 513 -21.74 2.72 13.26
N HIS A 514 -21.82 3.52 12.19
CA HIS A 514 -21.72 3.03 10.82
C HIS A 514 -20.26 2.77 10.42
N ASP A 515 -19.35 3.62 10.92
CA ASP A 515 -17.92 3.44 10.78
C ASP A 515 -17.32 2.75 12.02
N GLY A 516 -16.00 2.58 12.03
CA GLY A 516 -15.29 2.15 13.22
C GLY A 516 -15.46 3.15 14.37
N PHE A 517 -15.16 2.71 15.59
CA PHE A 517 -15.24 3.50 16.82
C PHE A 517 -14.11 3.08 17.77
N ASP A 518 -13.72 3.97 18.68
CA ASP A 518 -12.76 3.64 19.73
C ASP A 518 -13.48 3.14 21.00
N THR A 519 -12.68 2.77 22.02
CA THR A 519 -13.22 2.29 23.31
C THR A 519 -14.03 3.36 24.04
N VAL A 520 -13.72 4.65 23.86
CA VAL A 520 -14.43 5.76 24.51
C VAL A 520 -15.82 5.92 23.92
N ALA A 521 -15.93 5.92 22.59
CA ALA A 521 -17.19 5.94 21.86
C ALA A 521 -18.07 4.73 22.19
N ALA A 522 -17.46 3.53 22.28
CA ALA A 522 -18.17 2.34 22.75
C ALA A 522 -18.72 2.54 24.17
N ALA A 523 -17.89 2.98 25.12
CA ALA A 523 -18.28 3.17 26.52
C ALA A 523 -19.43 4.19 26.68
N SER A 524 -19.49 5.23 25.85
CA SER A 524 -20.60 6.20 25.86
C SER A 524 -21.94 5.61 25.46
N VAL A 525 -21.94 4.51 24.69
CA VAL A 525 -23.16 3.85 24.24
C VAL A 525 -23.48 2.62 25.11
N ILE A 526 -22.51 1.73 25.38
CA ILE A 526 -22.76 0.47 26.10
C ILE A 526 -22.46 0.52 27.59
N GLY A 527 -21.85 1.60 28.09
CA GLY A 527 -21.57 1.82 29.50
C GLY A 527 -20.27 1.21 30.01
N ALA A 528 -20.15 1.10 31.34
CA ALA A 528 -18.98 0.54 32.00
C ALA A 528 -18.77 -0.96 31.65
N GLY A 529 -17.51 -1.38 31.50
CA GLY A 529 -17.17 -2.74 31.05
C GLY A 529 -17.05 -2.89 29.53
N ALA A 530 -17.12 -1.78 28.77
CA ALA A 530 -16.99 -1.80 27.32
C ALA A 530 -15.73 -2.54 26.82
N ALA A 531 -14.58 -2.38 27.49
CA ALA A 531 -13.33 -3.03 27.08
C ALA A 531 -13.46 -4.57 27.04
N ASP A 532 -14.00 -5.19 28.10
CA ASP A 532 -14.17 -6.65 28.20
C ASP A 532 -15.18 -7.17 27.16
N LEU A 533 -16.26 -6.40 26.92
CA LEU A 533 -17.27 -6.71 25.91
C LEU A 533 -16.70 -6.61 24.49
N LEU A 534 -15.88 -5.59 24.21
CA LEU A 534 -15.21 -5.45 22.92
C LEU A 534 -14.20 -6.57 22.67
N GLU A 535 -13.40 -6.94 23.67
CA GLU A 535 -12.48 -8.09 23.59
C GLU A 535 -13.25 -9.36 23.23
N THR A 536 -14.38 -9.61 23.89
CA THR A 536 -15.20 -10.80 23.63
C THR A 536 -15.82 -10.78 22.23
N LEU A 537 -16.32 -9.63 21.77
CA LEU A 537 -16.87 -9.48 20.42
C LEU A 537 -15.78 -9.62 19.33
N VAL A 538 -14.54 -9.20 19.60
CA VAL A 538 -13.38 -9.41 18.72
C VAL A 538 -13.01 -10.90 18.67
N ASP A 539 -12.96 -11.57 19.83
CA ASP A 539 -12.67 -13.00 19.93
C ASP A 539 -13.68 -13.86 19.14
N GLN A 540 -14.94 -13.40 19.06
CA GLN A 540 -16.00 -14.04 18.27
C GLN A 540 -16.00 -13.63 16.79
N SER A 541 -15.01 -12.84 16.33
CA SER A 541 -14.94 -12.26 14.98
C SER A 541 -16.19 -11.44 14.60
N LEU A 542 -16.87 -10.83 15.59
CA LEU A 542 -18.02 -9.94 15.38
C LEU A 542 -17.60 -8.49 15.22
N LEU A 543 -16.44 -8.15 15.77
CA LEU A 543 -15.71 -6.91 15.53
C LEU A 543 -14.33 -7.23 14.96
N VAL A 544 -13.82 -6.33 14.14
CA VAL A 544 -12.45 -6.33 13.62
C VAL A 544 -11.69 -5.20 14.31
N VAL A 545 -10.46 -5.48 14.71
CA VAL A 545 -9.54 -4.46 15.24
C VAL A 545 -8.65 -3.97 14.12
N SER A 546 -8.59 -2.66 13.98
CA SER A 546 -7.66 -1.97 13.09
C SER A 546 -6.92 -0.90 13.87
N GLU A 547 -5.65 -0.69 13.56
CA GLU A 547 -4.88 0.44 14.08
C GLU A 547 -4.84 1.53 13.01
N HIS A 548 -5.22 2.75 13.39
CA HIS A 548 -5.15 3.92 12.52
C HIS A 548 -4.38 5.02 13.25
N GLU A 549 -3.23 5.42 12.70
CA GLU A 549 -2.36 6.46 13.27
C GLU A 549 -2.02 6.25 14.77
N GLY A 550 -1.87 4.99 15.21
CA GLY A 550 -1.56 4.65 16.62
C GLY A 550 -2.78 4.52 17.53
N VAL A 551 -4.00 4.68 17.01
CA VAL A 551 -5.26 4.52 17.75
C VAL A 551 -5.91 3.19 17.37
N THR A 552 -6.27 2.40 18.39
CA THR A 552 -7.02 1.15 18.21
C THR A 552 -8.49 1.47 17.93
N ARG A 553 -8.99 1.01 16.78
CA ARG A 553 -10.39 1.15 16.38
C ARG A 553 -11.03 -0.22 16.19
N PHE A 554 -12.28 -0.30 16.60
CA PHE A 554 -13.13 -1.47 16.42
C PHE A 554 -14.12 -1.17 15.30
N ARG A 555 -14.31 -2.14 14.40
CA ARG A 555 -15.29 -2.02 13.31
C ARG A 555 -16.11 -3.28 13.21
N SER A 556 -17.43 -3.14 13.14
CA SER A 556 -18.31 -4.25 12.76
C SER A 556 -18.32 -4.39 11.25
N LEU A 557 -18.30 -5.61 10.73
CA LEU A 557 -18.61 -5.82 9.32
C LEU A 557 -20.03 -5.35 9.03
N GLU A 558 -20.27 -4.69 7.90
CA GLU A 558 -21.56 -4.07 7.60
C GLU A 558 -22.72 -5.06 7.73
N THR A 559 -22.50 -6.29 7.30
CA THR A 559 -23.48 -7.37 7.46
C THR A 559 -23.79 -7.71 8.92
N ILE A 560 -22.80 -7.71 9.80
CA ILE A 560 -22.98 -7.96 11.26
C ILE A 560 -23.68 -6.76 11.90
N ARG A 561 -23.28 -5.54 11.53
CA ARG A 561 -23.89 -4.30 11.97
C ARG A 561 -25.38 -4.24 11.63
N GLU A 562 -25.77 -4.56 10.39
CA GLU A 562 -27.18 -4.59 10.01
C GLU A 562 -27.99 -5.64 10.77
N PHE A 563 -27.42 -6.85 10.97
CA PHE A 563 -28.07 -7.87 11.78
C PHE A 563 -28.31 -7.37 13.21
N ALA A 564 -27.28 -6.77 13.82
CA ALA A 564 -27.36 -6.19 15.15
C ALA A 564 -28.36 -5.03 15.22
N SER A 565 -28.46 -4.22 14.17
CA SER A 565 -29.44 -3.12 14.06
C SER A 565 -30.89 -3.64 13.95
N LEU A 566 -31.12 -4.74 13.22
CA LEU A 566 -32.43 -5.41 13.21
C LEU A 566 -32.80 -5.93 14.60
N ARG A 567 -31.85 -6.57 15.30
CA ARG A 567 -32.05 -7.03 16.68
C ARG A 567 -32.29 -5.87 17.65
N LEU A 568 -31.63 -4.73 17.47
CA LEU A 568 -31.85 -3.51 18.24
C LEU A 568 -33.29 -3.00 18.09
N ASN A 569 -33.83 -3.02 16.87
CA ASN A 569 -35.21 -2.66 16.58
C ASN A 569 -36.21 -3.64 17.21
N GLU A 570 -35.98 -4.95 17.07
CA GLU A 570 -36.84 -5.99 17.66
C GLU A 570 -36.88 -5.91 19.19
N ALA A 571 -35.76 -5.54 19.82
CA ALA A 571 -35.68 -5.31 21.26
C ALA A 571 -36.36 -4.01 21.72
N GLY A 572 -36.75 -3.12 20.79
CA GLY A 572 -37.33 -1.81 21.11
C GLY A 572 -36.34 -0.83 21.75
N GLU A 573 -35.03 -1.07 21.60
CA GLU A 573 -33.96 -0.32 22.27
C GLU A 573 -33.36 0.79 21.39
N ARG A 574 -33.80 0.91 20.12
CA ARG A 574 -33.20 1.82 19.13
C ARG A 574 -33.13 3.26 19.62
N ASP A 575 -34.25 3.81 20.08
CA ASP A 575 -34.32 5.24 20.40
C ASP A 575 -33.41 5.56 21.61
N ALA A 576 -33.24 4.62 22.54
CA ALA A 576 -32.31 4.75 23.66
C ALA A 576 -30.84 4.68 23.22
N ALA A 577 -30.50 3.76 22.30
CA ALA A 577 -29.15 3.67 21.74
C ALA A 577 -28.79 4.90 20.91
N TRP A 578 -29.73 5.43 20.12
CA TRP A 578 -29.55 6.68 19.39
C TRP A 578 -29.39 7.88 20.33
N LEU A 579 -30.16 7.96 21.41
CA LEU A 579 -29.99 9.03 22.40
C LEU A 579 -28.58 8.99 23.04
N ALA A 580 -28.06 7.79 23.33
CA ALA A 580 -26.70 7.63 23.84
C ALA A 580 -25.63 8.06 22.80
N GLN A 581 -25.84 7.73 21.52
CA GLN A 581 -24.96 8.19 20.44
C GLN A 581 -25.06 9.71 20.21
N ASP A 582 -26.26 10.29 20.30
CA ASP A 582 -26.46 11.73 20.18
C ASP A 582 -25.73 12.47 21.31
N ALA A 583 -25.77 11.95 22.54
CA ALA A 583 -25.02 12.48 23.68
C ALA A 583 -23.49 12.35 23.49
N TRP A 584 -23.01 11.22 22.97
CA TRP A 584 -21.61 11.05 22.58
C TRP A 584 -21.19 12.06 21.51
N ALA A 585 -22.01 12.25 20.48
CA ALA A 585 -21.70 13.16 19.38
C ALA A 585 -21.68 14.62 19.84
N ALA A 586 -22.60 15.01 20.73
CA ALA A 586 -22.59 16.32 21.37
C ALA A 586 -21.31 16.53 22.20
N ALA A 587 -20.91 15.54 23.01
CA ALA A 587 -19.69 15.62 23.80
C ALA A 587 -18.43 15.75 22.92
N ILE A 588 -18.33 14.98 21.83
CA ILE A 588 -17.23 15.09 20.88
C ILE A 588 -17.20 16.46 20.20
N ALA A 589 -18.37 16.99 19.82
CA ALA A 589 -18.47 18.32 19.22
C ALA A 589 -18.03 19.41 20.21
N ASP A 590 -18.45 19.33 21.47
CA ASP A 590 -18.12 20.28 22.53
C ASP A 590 -16.64 20.24 22.90
N ASP A 591 -16.07 19.03 23.10
CA ASP A 591 -14.65 18.84 23.42
C ASP A 591 -13.74 19.43 22.33
N ASN A 592 -14.24 19.49 21.10
CA ASN A 592 -13.57 20.03 19.93
C ASN A 592 -14.22 21.32 19.41
N ALA A 593 -14.95 22.07 20.24
CA ALA A 593 -15.45 23.39 19.84
C ALA A 593 -14.27 24.35 19.56
N SER A 594 -14.51 25.35 18.70
CA SER A 594 -13.56 26.44 18.41
C SER A 594 -12.17 25.96 17.95
N ILE A 595 -12.10 24.95 17.07
CA ILE A 595 -10.85 24.35 16.58
C ILE A 595 -9.89 25.37 15.97
N PHE A 596 -10.41 26.44 15.34
CA PHE A 596 -9.58 27.51 14.74
C PHE A 596 -8.60 28.14 15.72
N VAL A 597 -8.90 28.12 17.02
CA VAL A 597 -8.10 28.77 18.08
C VAL A 597 -7.44 27.78 19.04
N ALA A 598 -7.59 26.48 18.81
CA ALA A 598 -7.04 25.47 19.70
C ALA A 598 -5.49 25.42 19.65
N VAL A 599 -4.85 25.34 20.82
CA VAL A 599 -3.39 25.17 20.90
C VAL A 599 -2.97 23.79 20.36
N ASP A 600 -3.80 22.78 20.61
CA ASP A 600 -3.68 21.40 20.12
C ASP A 600 -4.45 21.17 18.81
N GLN A 601 -4.58 22.21 17.95
CA GLN A 601 -5.44 22.19 16.74
C GLN A 601 -5.23 20.97 15.85
N VAL A 602 -3.97 20.61 15.56
CA VAL A 602 -3.68 19.44 14.71
C VAL A 602 -4.27 18.17 15.30
N GLU A 603 -4.08 17.93 16.60
CA GLU A 603 -4.63 16.76 17.30
C GLU A 603 -6.16 16.75 17.30
N ARG A 604 -6.81 17.91 17.49
CA ARG A 604 -8.28 18.02 17.39
C ARG A 604 -8.79 17.70 15.99
N VAL A 605 -8.12 18.19 14.95
CA VAL A 605 -8.45 17.88 13.55
C VAL A 605 -8.32 16.38 13.28
N HIS A 606 -7.23 15.73 13.71
CA HIS A 606 -7.08 14.28 13.58
C HIS A 606 -8.21 13.52 14.28
N ARG A 607 -8.50 13.85 15.54
CA ARG A 607 -9.56 13.18 16.33
C ARG A 607 -10.94 13.32 15.70
N LEU A 608 -11.29 14.52 15.21
CA LEU A 608 -12.58 14.72 14.54
C LEU A 608 -12.67 14.04 13.18
N ARG A 609 -11.58 14.03 12.40
CA ARG A 609 -11.54 13.33 11.10
C ARG A 609 -11.77 11.83 11.28
N LEU A 610 -11.25 11.23 12.35
CA LEU A 610 -11.51 9.83 12.68
C LEU A 610 -12.98 9.51 12.94
N GLU A 611 -13.76 10.47 13.47
CA GLU A 611 -15.18 10.30 13.79
C GLU A 611 -16.13 10.95 12.79
N GLU A 612 -15.60 11.55 11.73
CA GLU A 612 -16.34 12.40 10.78
C GLU A 612 -17.56 11.68 10.19
N ASN A 613 -17.42 10.43 9.77
CA ASN A 613 -18.51 9.64 9.19
C ASN A 613 -19.61 9.38 10.22
N ASN A 614 -19.23 8.97 11.44
CA ASN A 614 -20.17 8.73 12.53
C ASN A 614 -20.93 10.01 12.91
N LEU A 615 -20.24 11.14 13.01
CA LEU A 615 -20.83 12.45 13.33
C LEU A 615 -21.72 12.97 12.19
N THR A 616 -21.35 12.74 10.94
CA THR A 616 -22.17 13.12 9.76
C THR A 616 -23.49 12.35 9.73
N ASP A 617 -23.48 11.07 10.12
CA ASP A 617 -24.69 10.27 10.25
C ASP A 617 -25.61 10.76 11.37
N VAL A 618 -25.03 11.19 12.50
CA VAL A 618 -25.78 11.85 13.59
C VAL A 618 -26.38 13.16 13.09
N LEU A 619 -25.60 14.01 12.40
CA LEU A 619 -26.04 15.28 11.84
C LEU A 619 -27.23 15.09 10.88
N ARG A 620 -27.15 14.12 9.96
CA ARG A 620 -28.25 13.83 9.02
C ARG A 620 -29.53 13.43 9.75
N ARG A 621 -29.43 12.65 10.83
CA ARG A 621 -30.59 12.26 11.65
C ARG A 621 -31.11 13.43 12.50
N ALA A 622 -30.23 14.29 13.01
CA ALA A 622 -30.60 15.48 13.78
C ALA A 622 -31.38 16.47 12.88
N LEU A 623 -30.90 16.72 11.65
CA LEU A 623 -31.60 17.50 10.63
C LEU A 623 -32.98 16.92 10.32
N ALA A 624 -33.08 15.61 10.10
CA ALA A 624 -34.35 14.95 9.79
C ALA A 624 -35.37 15.02 10.96
N ARG A 625 -34.89 15.13 12.21
CA ARG A 625 -35.72 15.29 13.41
C ARG A 625 -36.05 16.75 13.74
N GLY A 626 -35.37 17.71 13.11
CA GLY A 626 -35.47 19.13 13.46
C GLY A 626 -34.82 19.48 14.80
N ASP A 627 -33.78 18.76 15.21
CA ASP A 627 -33.05 19.01 16.46
C ASP A 627 -32.02 20.15 16.26
N ALA A 628 -32.48 21.40 16.42
CA ALA A 628 -31.67 22.59 16.15
C ALA A 628 -30.42 22.68 17.05
N GLU A 629 -30.48 22.21 18.29
CA GLU A 629 -29.36 22.27 19.22
C GLU A 629 -28.24 21.32 18.80
N LEU A 630 -28.56 20.05 18.55
CA LEU A 630 -27.56 19.07 18.11
C LEU A 630 -27.01 19.43 16.73
N VAL A 631 -27.85 19.97 15.83
CA VAL A 631 -27.40 20.48 14.52
C VAL A 631 -26.44 21.65 14.69
N ALA A 632 -26.71 22.63 15.56
CA ALA A 632 -25.79 23.74 15.82
C ALA A 632 -24.40 23.24 16.28
N ARG A 633 -24.37 22.33 17.27
CA ARG A 633 -23.10 21.75 17.78
C ARG A 633 -22.33 21.02 16.68
N LEU A 634 -22.99 20.15 15.93
CA LEU A 634 -22.35 19.37 14.88
C LEU A 634 -21.92 20.23 13.69
N VAL A 635 -22.69 21.24 13.29
CA VAL A 635 -22.32 22.15 12.19
C VAL A 635 -21.16 23.06 12.60
N ALA A 636 -21.13 23.57 13.83
CA ALA A 636 -19.98 24.34 14.32
C ALA A 636 -18.69 23.51 14.30
N SER A 637 -18.75 22.25 14.75
CA SER A 637 -17.58 21.36 14.81
C SER A 637 -17.17 20.79 13.44
N LEU A 638 -18.07 20.05 12.76
CA LEU A 638 -17.79 19.46 11.43
C LEU A 638 -17.60 20.52 10.35
N GLY A 639 -18.36 21.60 10.39
CA GLY A 639 -18.20 22.70 9.45
C GLY A 639 -16.83 23.36 9.58
N THR A 640 -16.33 23.53 10.79
CA THR A 640 -14.95 23.99 11.03
C THR A 640 -13.92 22.99 10.51
N LEU A 641 -14.09 21.69 10.81
CA LEU A 641 -13.23 20.63 10.27
C LEU A 641 -13.15 20.71 8.73
N TRP A 642 -14.29 20.70 8.05
CA TRP A 642 -14.37 20.75 6.60
C TRP A 642 -13.81 22.04 6.02
N THR A 643 -13.93 23.15 6.73
CA THR A 643 -13.32 24.42 6.33
C THR A 643 -11.78 24.36 6.43
N ILE A 644 -11.25 23.80 7.52
CA ILE A 644 -9.81 23.64 7.70
C ILE A 644 -9.22 22.67 6.67
N THR A 645 -9.92 21.57 6.37
CA THR A 645 -9.45 20.56 5.42
C THR A 645 -9.74 20.92 3.95
N GLY A 646 -10.43 22.02 3.68
CA GLY A 646 -10.83 22.45 2.33
C GLY A 646 -11.95 21.61 1.68
N ASP A 647 -12.72 20.85 2.45
CA ASP A 647 -13.84 20.02 1.95
C ASP A 647 -15.18 20.79 1.95
N HIS A 648 -15.19 21.92 1.21
CA HIS A 648 -16.36 22.80 1.14
C HIS A 648 -17.60 22.11 0.57
N ALA A 649 -17.44 21.07 -0.25
CA ALA A 649 -18.54 20.30 -0.82
C ALA A 649 -19.39 19.65 0.28
N ARG A 650 -18.77 19.15 1.36
CA ARG A 650 -19.50 18.61 2.51
C ARG A 650 -20.27 19.66 3.28
N VAL A 651 -19.71 20.86 3.45
CA VAL A 651 -20.44 22.01 4.04
C VAL A 651 -21.67 22.32 3.20
N PHE A 652 -21.53 22.43 1.88
CA PHE A 652 -22.65 22.71 0.97
C PHE A 652 -23.73 21.61 0.97
N ALA A 653 -23.35 20.34 1.20
CA ALA A 653 -24.29 19.23 1.23
C ALA A 653 -25.31 19.31 2.38
N VAL A 654 -24.96 20.00 3.48
CA VAL A 654 -25.82 20.14 4.68
C VAL A 654 -26.31 21.57 4.90
N SER A 655 -25.73 22.56 4.22
CA SER A 655 -25.89 23.97 4.55
C SER A 655 -27.31 24.51 4.40
N ASP A 656 -28.04 24.11 3.34
CA ASP A 656 -29.42 24.57 3.13
C ASP A 656 -30.36 24.10 4.25
N ALA A 657 -30.30 22.81 4.61
CA ALA A 657 -31.14 22.24 5.67
C ALA A 657 -30.76 22.77 7.06
N ALA A 658 -29.46 22.95 7.33
CA ALA A 658 -28.99 23.53 8.56
C ALA A 658 -29.38 25.02 8.68
N ALA A 659 -29.23 25.80 7.61
CA ALA A 659 -29.61 27.21 7.59
C ALA A 659 -31.12 27.40 7.79
N GLU A 660 -31.95 26.57 7.16
CA GLU A 660 -33.41 26.59 7.36
C GLU A 660 -33.77 26.32 8.82
N LEU A 661 -33.12 25.34 9.46
CA LEU A 661 -33.40 24.96 10.83
C LEU A 661 -32.94 26.00 11.87
N LEU A 662 -31.78 26.64 11.65
CA LEU A 662 -31.27 27.69 12.54
C LEU A 662 -31.98 29.03 12.35
N THR A 663 -32.66 29.21 11.22
CA THR A 663 -33.39 30.44 10.92
C THR A 663 -34.60 30.60 11.84
N GLY A 664 -34.65 31.71 12.59
CA GLY A 664 -35.74 32.01 13.51
C GLY A 664 -35.77 31.15 14.77
N TRP A 665 -34.71 30.38 15.02
CA TRP A 665 -34.58 29.57 16.24
C TRP A 665 -34.23 30.45 17.45
N ASP A 666 -35.09 30.39 18.47
CA ASP A 666 -34.85 31.00 19.78
C ASP A 666 -33.94 30.10 20.61
N ALA A 667 -32.64 30.19 20.33
CA ALA A 667 -31.61 29.34 20.93
C ALA A 667 -31.47 29.60 22.45
N PRO A 668 -31.50 28.56 23.29
CA PRO A 668 -31.21 28.70 24.71
C PRO A 668 -29.84 29.32 24.95
N GLU A 669 -29.71 30.18 25.98
CA GLU A 669 -28.47 30.91 26.33
C GLU A 669 -27.22 29.99 26.34
N ALA A 670 -27.35 28.78 26.88
CA ALA A 670 -26.25 27.80 26.97
C ALA A 670 -25.66 27.34 25.61
N VAL A 671 -26.36 27.55 24.50
CA VAL A 671 -25.94 27.12 23.15
C VAL A 671 -25.90 28.26 22.13
N GLN A 672 -26.11 29.50 22.55
CA GLN A 672 -26.10 30.66 21.65
C GLN A 672 -24.73 30.89 20.99
N SER A 673 -23.63 30.78 21.74
CA SER A 673 -22.26 30.88 21.19
C SER A 673 -22.03 29.85 20.08
N VAL A 674 -22.41 28.59 20.31
CA VAL A 674 -22.28 27.51 19.31
C VAL A 674 -23.22 27.72 18.12
N ALA A 675 -24.43 28.22 18.36
CA ALA A 675 -25.37 28.59 17.29
C ALA A 675 -24.80 29.72 16.41
N CYS A 676 -24.17 30.73 17.02
CA CYS A 676 -23.44 31.79 16.35
C CYS A 676 -22.29 31.24 15.49
N GLU A 677 -21.49 30.31 16.01
CA GLU A 677 -20.40 29.67 15.26
C GLU A 677 -20.91 28.85 14.07
N ALA A 678 -21.98 28.07 14.25
CA ALA A 678 -22.63 27.34 13.18
C ALA A 678 -23.19 28.27 12.09
N ALA A 679 -23.91 29.33 12.48
CA ALA A 679 -24.43 30.33 11.54
C ALA A 679 -23.29 31.07 10.81
N ALA A 680 -22.18 31.37 11.49
CA ALA A 680 -21.00 31.97 10.90
C ALA A 680 -20.39 31.09 9.80
N ILE A 681 -20.21 29.79 10.06
CA ILE A 681 -19.74 28.83 9.05
C ILE A 681 -20.67 28.82 7.83
N LEU A 682 -21.99 28.73 8.05
CA LEU A 682 -22.97 28.71 6.97
C LEU A 682 -22.96 30.01 6.16
N LEU A 683 -22.90 31.18 6.82
CA LEU A 683 -22.84 32.48 6.15
C LEU A 683 -21.57 32.62 5.32
N VAL A 684 -20.40 32.25 5.85
CA VAL A 684 -19.14 32.32 5.11
C VAL A 684 -19.21 31.52 3.81
N HIS A 685 -19.87 30.36 3.79
CA HIS A 685 -19.96 29.52 2.59
C HIS A 685 -21.11 29.92 1.65
N LEU A 686 -22.30 30.20 2.19
CA LEU A 686 -23.50 30.44 1.39
C LEU A 686 -23.52 31.84 0.74
N ASN A 687 -22.82 32.83 1.30
CA ASN A 687 -22.81 34.19 0.72
C ASN A 687 -22.16 34.26 -0.67
N TRP A 688 -21.33 33.29 -1.03
CA TRP A 688 -20.71 33.20 -2.36
C TRP A 688 -21.64 32.59 -3.42
N VAL A 689 -22.79 32.03 -3.03
CA VAL A 689 -23.76 31.41 -3.93
C VAL A 689 -24.87 32.42 -4.27
N PRO A 690 -24.97 32.92 -5.52
CA PRO A 690 -25.95 33.93 -5.88
C PRO A 690 -27.40 33.48 -5.69
N GLY A 691 -28.23 34.36 -5.14
CA GLY A 691 -29.69 34.15 -5.05
C GLY A 691 -30.19 33.34 -3.86
N ARG A 692 -29.33 33.03 -2.87
CA ARG A 692 -29.72 32.40 -1.60
C ARG A 692 -30.31 33.43 -0.61
N PRO A 693 -31.47 33.17 0.02
CA PRO A 693 -32.09 34.09 0.98
C PRO A 693 -31.46 33.93 2.39
N LEU A 694 -30.38 34.66 2.67
CA LEU A 694 -29.63 34.55 3.95
C LEU A 694 -30.02 35.58 5.02
N GLU A 695 -30.96 36.47 4.71
CA GLU A 695 -31.31 37.61 5.58
C GLU A 695 -31.90 37.20 6.93
N GLU A 696 -32.64 36.11 6.96
CA GLU A 696 -33.25 35.58 8.19
C GLU A 696 -32.21 34.89 9.08
N LEU A 697 -31.23 34.20 8.49
CA LEU A 697 -30.11 33.62 9.23
C LEU A 697 -29.23 34.72 9.85
N ARG A 698 -28.96 35.81 9.12
CA ARG A 698 -28.26 36.99 9.66
C ARG A 698 -29.00 37.59 10.84
N ARG A 699 -30.31 37.79 10.72
CA ARG A 699 -31.16 38.29 11.81
C ARG A 699 -31.16 37.36 13.03
N SER A 700 -31.09 36.06 12.81
CA SER A 700 -31.00 35.08 13.90
C SER A 700 -29.66 35.23 14.62
N MET A 701 -28.55 35.30 13.89
CA MET A 701 -27.21 35.52 14.45
C MET A 701 -27.09 36.86 15.20
N GLN A 702 -27.74 37.93 14.71
CA GLN A 702 -27.81 39.24 15.41
C GLN A 702 -28.63 39.20 16.72
N GLY A 703 -29.53 38.22 16.84
CA GLY A 703 -30.43 38.10 17.99
C GLY A 703 -29.85 37.28 19.15
N TRP A 704 -28.76 36.55 18.91
CA TRP A 704 -28.02 35.80 19.92
C TRP A 704 -26.90 36.64 20.55
N ASP A 705 -26.29 36.13 21.61
CA ASP A 705 -25.15 36.77 22.27
C ASP A 705 -24.00 37.11 21.30
N GLU A 706 -23.23 38.14 21.67
CA GLU A 706 -22.11 38.63 20.86
C GLU A 706 -21.13 37.49 20.52
N PRO A 707 -20.72 37.34 19.25
CA PRO A 707 -19.79 36.28 18.85
C PRO A 707 -18.51 36.31 19.67
N ASP A 708 -18.13 35.18 20.27
CA ASP A 708 -16.97 35.06 21.14
C ASP A 708 -15.77 34.41 20.45
N THR A 709 -15.99 33.55 19.44
CA THR A 709 -14.91 32.94 18.64
C THR A 709 -14.37 33.88 17.55
N PRO A 710 -13.06 33.86 17.22
CA PRO A 710 -12.49 34.67 16.15
C PRO A 710 -13.17 34.50 14.78
N TRP A 711 -13.55 33.26 14.44
CA TRP A 711 -14.24 32.97 13.19
C TRP A 711 -15.63 33.60 13.17
N ALA A 712 -16.41 33.43 14.24
CA ALA A 712 -17.75 33.98 14.33
C ALA A 712 -17.73 35.52 14.35
N LYS A 713 -16.76 36.14 15.02
CA LYS A 713 -16.54 37.60 14.98
C LYS A 713 -16.26 38.09 13.55
N ALA A 714 -15.34 37.43 12.83
CA ALA A 714 -15.03 37.81 11.45
C ALA A 714 -16.24 37.67 10.52
N ALA A 715 -16.92 36.52 10.58
CA ALA A 715 -18.13 36.28 9.79
C ALA A 715 -19.25 37.28 10.12
N TYR A 716 -19.42 37.62 11.40
CA TYR A 716 -20.41 38.60 11.85
C TYR A 716 -20.12 39.97 11.23
N THR A 717 -18.88 40.45 11.32
CA THR A 717 -18.48 41.71 10.70
C THR A 717 -18.74 41.69 9.21
N MET A 718 -18.31 40.64 8.50
CA MET A 718 -18.43 40.57 7.04
C MET A 718 -19.88 40.51 6.56
N PHE A 719 -20.73 39.76 7.27
CA PHE A 719 -22.00 39.30 6.69
C PHE A 719 -23.23 39.53 7.55
N ALA A 720 -23.10 39.75 8.86
CA ALA A 720 -24.23 39.88 9.77
C ALA A 720 -24.38 41.28 10.35
N GLU A 721 -23.37 42.17 10.33
CA GLU A 721 -23.54 43.54 10.82
C GLU A 721 -24.49 44.35 9.91
N PRO A 722 -25.52 45.04 10.46
CA PRO A 722 -26.53 45.75 9.66
C PRO A 722 -25.94 46.77 8.68
N GLY A 723 -26.36 46.69 7.40
CA GLY A 723 -25.96 47.63 6.35
C GLY A 723 -24.51 47.49 5.88
N SER A 724 -23.80 46.46 6.33
CA SER A 724 -22.40 46.26 6.00
C SER A 724 -22.19 45.37 4.77
N GLN A 725 -21.20 45.75 3.97
CA GLN A 725 -20.60 44.89 2.96
C GLN A 725 -19.21 44.46 3.47
N PRO A 726 -18.67 43.30 3.04
CA PRO A 726 -17.28 42.96 3.30
C PRO A 726 -16.37 44.10 2.83
N ASP A 727 -15.65 44.68 3.78
CA ASP A 727 -14.76 45.82 3.57
C ASP A 727 -13.43 45.50 4.25
N PRO A 728 -12.32 45.42 3.50
CA PRO A 728 -11.04 45.05 4.06
C PRO A 728 -10.52 46.09 5.05
N GLU A 729 -10.84 47.38 4.89
CA GLU A 729 -10.40 48.42 5.83
C GLU A 729 -11.12 48.26 7.18
N ARG A 730 -12.43 48.00 7.16
CA ARG A 730 -13.20 47.74 8.37
C ARG A 730 -12.67 46.53 9.13
N LEU A 731 -12.37 45.43 8.42
CA LEU A 731 -11.77 44.23 9.03
C LEU A 731 -10.40 44.54 9.65
N ALA A 732 -9.55 45.32 8.98
CA ALA A 732 -8.24 45.71 9.52
C ALA A 732 -8.33 46.66 10.73
N VAL A 733 -9.33 47.55 10.76
CA VAL A 733 -9.62 48.41 11.92
C VAL A 733 -10.06 47.55 13.10
N GLN A 734 -10.96 46.60 12.89
CA GLN A 734 -11.39 45.69 13.95
C GLN A 734 -10.27 44.77 14.42
N ALA A 735 -9.41 44.29 13.53
CA ALA A 735 -8.22 43.54 13.89
C ALA A 735 -7.32 44.34 14.85
N SER A 736 -7.17 45.65 14.59
CA SER A 736 -6.36 46.54 15.42
C SER A 736 -7.00 46.86 16.78
N ALA A 737 -8.32 46.69 16.88
CA ALA A 737 -9.09 46.89 18.11
C ALA A 737 -9.31 45.59 18.90
N ALA A 738 -8.92 44.43 18.35
CA ALA A 738 -9.11 43.14 19.00
C ALA A 738 -8.22 42.98 20.23
N ASP A 739 -8.78 42.41 21.30
CA ASP A 739 -8.08 42.20 22.57
C ASP A 739 -7.15 40.98 22.57
N ASP A 740 -7.28 40.10 21.57
CA ASP A 740 -6.49 38.87 21.45
C ASP A 740 -5.85 38.70 20.05
N PRO A 741 -4.66 38.08 19.98
CA PRO A 741 -3.93 37.97 18.71
C PRO A 741 -4.58 37.02 17.69
N LEU A 742 -5.41 36.08 18.11
CA LEU A 742 -6.07 35.12 17.22
C LEU A 742 -7.24 35.77 16.47
N THR A 743 -8.05 36.58 17.17
CA THR A 743 -9.05 37.45 16.53
C THR A 743 -8.38 38.44 15.58
N ALA A 744 -7.30 39.10 16.01
CA ALA A 744 -6.57 40.04 15.15
C ALA A 744 -6.01 39.36 13.88
N GLY A 745 -5.38 38.19 14.03
CA GLY A 745 -4.84 37.41 12.92
C GLY A 745 -5.92 36.92 11.95
N MET A 746 -7.04 36.39 12.48
CA MET A 746 -8.18 35.94 11.67
C MET A 746 -8.82 37.11 10.89
N MET A 747 -9.02 38.26 11.53
CA MET A 747 -9.55 39.47 10.88
C MET A 747 -8.60 39.99 9.80
N MET A 748 -7.28 39.97 10.03
CA MET A 748 -6.29 40.36 9.02
C MET A 748 -6.25 39.39 7.83
N MET A 749 -6.42 38.08 8.08
CA MET A 749 -6.54 37.08 7.02
C MET A 749 -7.74 37.38 6.11
N TRP A 750 -8.91 37.65 6.70
CA TRP A 750 -10.11 38.02 5.94
C TRP A 750 -9.99 39.39 5.28
N ALA A 751 -9.30 40.36 5.90
CA ALA A 751 -9.01 41.66 5.30
C ALA A 751 -8.15 41.50 4.04
N ALA A 752 -7.13 40.63 4.08
CA ALA A 752 -6.29 40.31 2.94
C ALA A 752 -7.11 39.69 1.80
N LEU A 753 -7.87 38.62 2.07
CA LEU A 753 -8.73 37.96 1.07
C LEU A 753 -9.76 38.92 0.46
N THR A 754 -10.33 39.82 1.25
CA THR A 754 -11.31 40.80 0.75
C THR A 754 -10.62 41.87 -0.12
N ALA A 755 -9.42 42.32 0.24
CA ALA A 755 -8.63 43.25 -0.56
C ALA A 755 -8.15 42.62 -1.88
N GLU A 756 -7.76 41.34 -1.85
CA GLU A 756 -7.38 40.57 -3.04
C GLU A 756 -8.56 40.48 -4.02
N ASN A 757 -9.73 40.08 -3.55
CA ASN A 757 -10.95 40.00 -4.37
C ASN A 757 -11.32 41.36 -5.00
N ASN A 758 -11.05 42.46 -4.30
CA ASN A 758 -11.22 43.82 -4.82
C ASN A 758 -10.14 44.24 -5.84
N GLY A 759 -9.21 43.35 -6.19
CA GLY A 759 -8.12 43.60 -7.14
C GLY A 759 -7.02 44.51 -6.60
N ASP A 760 -6.85 44.60 -5.27
CA ASP A 760 -5.78 45.35 -4.61
C ASP A 760 -4.77 44.42 -3.93
N ALA A 761 -3.95 43.76 -4.76
CA ALA A 761 -2.94 42.82 -4.29
C ALA A 761 -1.88 43.45 -3.36
N ALA A 762 -1.60 44.74 -3.49
CA ALA A 762 -0.62 45.42 -2.65
C ALA A 762 -1.18 45.63 -1.24
N LEU A 763 -2.44 46.07 -1.13
CA LEU A 763 -3.12 46.20 0.15
C LEU A 763 -3.35 44.83 0.82
N ALA A 764 -3.75 43.82 0.04
CA ALA A 764 -3.89 42.45 0.51
C ALA A 764 -2.58 41.91 1.11
N LEU A 765 -1.44 42.18 0.46
CA LEU A 765 -0.13 41.75 0.94
C LEU A 765 0.28 42.46 2.24
N ASP A 766 -0.04 43.75 2.40
CA ASP A 766 0.17 44.48 3.66
C ASP A 766 -0.63 43.82 4.80
N TYR A 767 -1.92 43.55 4.59
CA TYR A 767 -2.77 42.93 5.61
C TYR A 767 -2.31 41.52 5.96
N ALA A 768 -1.99 40.68 4.98
CA ALA A 768 -1.50 39.32 5.25
C ALA A 768 -0.17 39.33 6.01
N THR A 769 0.75 40.23 5.65
CA THR A 769 2.04 40.40 6.33
C THR A 769 1.87 40.90 7.76
N ARG A 770 0.97 41.87 7.98
CA ARG A 770 0.61 42.36 9.31
C ARG A 770 -0.10 41.28 10.14
N GLY A 771 -0.89 40.41 9.53
CA GLY A 771 -1.50 39.26 10.19
C GLY A 771 -0.45 38.39 10.90
N LEU A 772 0.67 38.12 10.23
CA LEU A 772 1.76 37.31 10.79
C LEU A 772 2.50 37.97 11.98
N THR A 773 2.37 39.29 12.18
CA THR A 773 3.03 39.96 13.32
C THR A 773 2.28 39.78 14.64
N TRP A 774 1.05 39.28 14.62
CA TRP A 774 0.22 39.01 15.80
C TRP A 774 0.48 37.64 16.45
N ALA A 775 1.70 37.11 16.35
CA ALA A 775 2.06 35.83 16.96
C ALA A 775 1.88 35.83 18.51
N PRO A 776 1.56 34.69 19.15
CA PRO A 776 1.42 33.35 18.56
C PRO A 776 0.06 33.14 17.85
N LEU A 777 0.10 32.54 16.67
CA LEU A 777 -1.06 32.14 15.88
C LEU A 777 -1.27 30.63 15.96
N THR A 778 -2.46 30.15 15.59
CA THR A 778 -2.69 28.71 15.38
C THR A 778 -2.11 28.24 14.05
N PRO A 779 -1.79 26.94 13.91
CA PRO A 779 -1.25 26.38 12.67
C PRO A 779 -2.06 26.73 11.41
N TYR A 780 -3.39 26.71 11.49
CA TYR A 780 -4.26 27.09 10.38
C TYR A 780 -4.12 28.56 10.00
N ILE A 781 -4.28 29.50 10.95
CA ILE A 781 -4.23 30.94 10.66
C ILE A 781 -2.85 31.31 10.08
N GLU A 782 -1.77 30.82 10.68
CA GLU A 782 -0.41 31.06 10.20
C GLU A 782 -0.19 30.51 8.79
N ALA A 783 -0.59 29.25 8.55
CA ALA A 783 -0.42 28.62 7.24
C ALA A 783 -1.30 29.28 6.16
N SER A 784 -2.52 29.70 6.49
CA SER A 784 -3.41 30.43 5.58
C SER A 784 -2.85 31.81 5.22
N LEU A 785 -2.29 32.55 6.17
CA LEU A 785 -1.61 33.82 5.89
C LEU A 785 -0.36 33.64 5.02
N HIS A 786 0.43 32.59 5.27
CA HIS A 786 1.56 32.26 4.40
C HIS A 786 1.10 31.82 2.99
N SER A 787 0.01 31.05 2.89
CA SER A 787 -0.60 30.66 1.62
C SER A 787 -1.05 31.90 0.83
N GLU A 788 -1.72 32.83 1.50
CA GLU A 788 -2.18 34.10 0.93
C GLU A 788 -1.01 34.94 0.40
N ILE A 789 0.04 35.12 1.21
CA ILE A 789 1.24 35.83 0.76
C ILE A 789 1.87 35.13 -0.44
N SER A 790 1.91 33.79 -0.45
CA SER A 790 2.43 33.04 -1.60
C SER A 790 1.67 33.36 -2.89
N GLN A 791 0.34 33.37 -2.84
CA GLN A 791 -0.50 33.69 -4.01
C GLN A 791 -0.32 35.15 -4.45
N LEU A 792 -0.36 36.09 -3.51
CA LEU A 792 -0.17 37.52 -3.81
C LEU A 792 1.21 37.81 -4.41
N GLN A 793 2.26 37.11 -3.98
CA GLN A 793 3.60 37.24 -4.57
C GLN A 793 3.65 36.73 -6.00
N LEU A 794 2.89 35.68 -6.36
CA LEU A 794 2.73 35.27 -7.77
C LEU A 794 2.05 36.38 -8.57
N VAL A 795 0.96 36.95 -8.04
CA VAL A 795 0.23 38.07 -8.67
C VAL A 795 1.12 39.30 -8.82
N LEU A 796 2.09 39.53 -7.93
CA LEU A 796 3.09 40.61 -8.01
C LEU A 796 4.35 40.24 -8.81
N GLY A 797 4.50 38.97 -9.19
CA GLY A 797 5.55 38.48 -10.10
C GLY A 797 6.83 38.05 -9.39
N ASP A 798 6.83 37.98 -8.07
CA ASP A 798 7.95 37.48 -7.27
C ASP A 798 7.76 35.98 -6.98
N HIS A 799 8.09 35.15 -7.97
CA HIS A 799 7.99 33.70 -7.86
C HIS A 799 8.90 33.11 -6.77
N ARG A 800 9.97 33.81 -6.36
CA ARG A 800 10.89 33.33 -5.32
C ARG A 800 10.30 33.52 -3.93
N GLU A 801 9.76 34.70 -3.65
CA GLU A 801 9.06 34.94 -2.38
C GLU A 801 7.78 34.11 -2.29
N ALA A 802 7.07 33.91 -3.41
CA ALA A 802 5.94 32.98 -3.47
C ALA A 802 6.35 31.57 -3.02
N ALA A 803 7.39 31.01 -3.65
CA ALA A 803 7.90 29.69 -3.28
C ALA A 803 8.36 29.60 -1.83
N ARG A 804 8.99 30.64 -1.29
CA ARG A 804 9.42 30.68 0.12
C ARG A 804 8.23 30.57 1.07
N HIS A 805 7.17 31.33 0.83
CA HIS A 805 5.97 31.27 1.66
C HIS A 805 5.20 29.95 1.49
N ALA A 806 5.15 29.40 0.27
CA ALA A 806 4.60 28.07 -0.01
C ALA A 806 5.34 26.96 0.76
N GLU A 807 6.68 27.00 0.80
CA GLU A 807 7.51 26.03 1.53
C GLU A 807 7.31 26.08 3.05
N ILE A 808 6.92 27.25 3.60
CA ILE A 808 6.59 27.41 5.02
C ILE A 808 5.22 26.80 5.35
N ALA A 809 4.20 27.06 4.53
CA ALA A 809 2.82 26.66 4.82
C ALA A 809 2.53 25.18 4.48
N TRP A 810 3.10 24.65 3.39
CA TRP A 810 2.82 23.30 2.89
C TRP A 810 2.87 22.20 3.96
N PRO A 811 3.92 22.06 4.79
CA PRO A 811 4.01 20.99 5.78
C PRO A 811 2.90 21.07 6.85
N THR A 812 2.52 22.29 7.22
CA THR A 812 1.47 22.53 8.22
C THR A 812 0.10 22.19 7.65
N LEU A 813 -0.20 22.60 6.42
CA LEU A 813 -1.45 22.24 5.74
C LEU A 813 -1.59 20.73 5.54
N MET A 814 -0.49 20.03 5.22
CA MET A 814 -0.50 18.56 5.15
C MET A 814 -0.86 17.92 6.50
N ARG A 815 -0.33 18.45 7.61
CA ARG A 815 -0.67 17.98 8.97
C ARG A 815 -2.12 18.29 9.36
N LEU A 816 -2.70 19.35 8.82
CA LEU A 816 -4.10 19.70 9.02
C LEU A 816 -5.04 18.94 8.06
N HIS A 817 -4.51 18.06 7.22
CA HIS A 817 -5.25 17.37 6.16
C HIS A 817 -5.91 18.32 5.14
N ALA A 818 -5.40 19.54 4.99
CA ALA A 818 -5.77 20.50 3.95
C ALA A 818 -5.04 20.16 2.64
N THR A 819 -5.26 18.93 2.15
CA THR A 819 -4.40 18.32 1.13
C THR A 819 -4.40 19.06 -0.21
N ASP A 820 -5.52 19.64 -0.63
CA ASP A 820 -5.60 20.35 -1.90
C ASP A 820 -4.86 21.69 -1.86
N ASP A 821 -5.08 22.50 -0.81
CA ASP A 821 -4.38 23.78 -0.61
C ASP A 821 -2.88 23.56 -0.52
N ALA A 822 -2.51 22.54 0.24
CA ALA A 822 -1.14 22.10 0.33
C ALA A 822 -0.61 21.81 -1.11
N ARG A 823 -1.29 20.95 -1.90
CA ARG A 823 -0.77 20.56 -3.22
C ARG A 823 -0.60 21.77 -4.13
N SER A 824 -1.55 22.70 -4.07
CA SER A 824 -1.48 23.98 -4.78
C SER A 824 -0.19 24.74 -4.45
N LEU A 825 0.15 24.88 -3.16
CA LEU A 825 1.41 25.52 -2.73
C LEU A 825 2.64 24.74 -3.21
N ARG A 826 2.59 23.40 -3.20
CA ARG A 826 3.70 22.59 -3.68
C ARG A 826 3.90 22.72 -5.19
N ILE A 827 2.82 22.84 -5.96
CA ILE A 827 2.87 23.18 -7.39
C ILE A 827 3.45 24.58 -7.58
N THR A 828 3.09 25.57 -6.76
CA THR A 828 3.70 26.91 -6.78
C THR A 828 5.22 26.83 -6.63
N THR A 829 5.74 25.99 -5.71
CA THR A 829 7.19 25.76 -5.61
C THR A 829 7.78 25.19 -6.91
N ALA A 830 7.10 24.23 -7.56
CA ALA A 830 7.55 23.66 -8.83
C ALA A 830 7.58 24.71 -9.96
N LEU A 831 6.53 25.52 -10.08
CA LEU A 831 6.43 26.57 -11.10
C LEU A 831 7.50 27.65 -10.90
N ALA A 832 7.86 27.99 -9.66
CA ALA A 832 8.96 28.89 -9.39
C ALA A 832 10.32 28.34 -9.89
N ARG A 833 10.57 27.03 -9.73
CA ARG A 833 11.77 26.37 -10.28
C ARG A 833 11.78 26.39 -11.80
N LEU A 834 10.63 26.19 -12.42
CA LEU A 834 10.48 26.28 -13.86
C LEU A 834 10.81 27.69 -14.38
N VAL A 835 10.35 28.74 -13.69
CA VAL A 835 10.67 30.14 -14.00
C VAL A 835 12.17 30.44 -13.83
N ASP A 836 12.83 29.86 -12.83
CA ASP A 836 14.29 29.95 -12.64
C ASP A 836 15.09 29.11 -13.66
N GLY A 837 14.42 28.42 -14.59
CA GLY A 837 15.06 27.62 -15.66
C GLY A 837 15.47 26.21 -15.25
N ASP A 838 14.84 25.65 -14.21
CA ASP A 838 15.10 24.30 -13.70
C ASP A 838 13.87 23.38 -13.85
N PRO A 839 13.58 22.89 -15.08
CA PRO A 839 12.44 22.02 -15.35
C PRO A 839 12.56 20.63 -14.71
N ASP A 840 13.78 20.15 -14.43
CA ASP A 840 13.99 18.82 -13.85
C ASP A 840 13.59 18.79 -12.38
N THR A 841 13.97 19.82 -11.61
CA THR A 841 13.49 19.97 -10.23
C THR A 841 11.98 20.19 -10.21
N ALA A 842 11.43 20.99 -11.13
CA ALA A 842 10.00 21.21 -11.22
C ALA A 842 9.24 19.89 -11.45
N GLU A 843 9.66 19.08 -12.42
CA GLU A 843 9.04 17.78 -12.71
C GLU A 843 9.06 16.84 -11.51
N ARG A 844 10.21 16.72 -10.83
CA ARG A 844 10.33 15.89 -9.61
C ARG A 844 9.35 16.33 -8.52
N ILE A 845 9.16 17.63 -8.33
CA ILE A 845 8.19 18.15 -7.35
C ILE A 845 6.75 17.81 -7.78
N LEU A 846 6.43 17.88 -9.06
CA LEU A 846 5.11 17.50 -9.57
C LEU A 846 4.85 15.99 -9.39
N ASP A 847 5.87 15.15 -9.55
CA ASP A 847 5.78 13.71 -9.27
C ASP A 847 5.53 13.43 -7.78
N GLU A 848 6.15 14.19 -6.88
CA GLU A 848 5.85 14.14 -5.44
C GLU A 848 4.38 14.50 -5.14
N VAL A 849 3.84 15.52 -5.82
CA VAL A 849 2.44 15.94 -5.69
C VAL A 849 1.47 14.88 -6.21
N GLU A 850 1.79 14.22 -7.32
CA GLU A 850 0.95 13.17 -7.91
C GLU A 850 0.90 11.89 -7.07
N ALA A 851 1.99 11.56 -6.38
CA ALA A 851 2.04 10.38 -5.50
C ALA A 851 1.06 10.47 -4.31
N ILE A 852 0.63 11.67 -3.95
CA ILE A 852 -0.37 11.89 -2.89
C ILE A 852 -1.74 11.49 -3.45
N SER A 853 -2.33 10.42 -2.92
CA SER A 853 -3.58 9.84 -3.46
C SER A 853 -4.86 10.30 -2.74
N GLU A 854 -4.76 10.95 -1.58
CA GLU A 854 -5.93 11.33 -0.76
C GLU A 854 -6.53 12.69 -1.14
N GLY A 855 -7.86 12.78 -1.13
CA GLY A 855 -8.58 14.06 -1.18
C GLY A 855 -8.44 14.84 -2.49
N VAL A 856 -8.27 14.16 -3.62
CA VAL A 856 -7.97 14.83 -4.90
C VAL A 856 -9.20 15.56 -5.45
N GLN A 857 -9.26 16.90 -5.30
CA GLN A 857 -10.29 17.72 -5.93
C GLN A 857 -9.98 18.05 -7.40
N LEU A 858 -11.01 18.48 -8.14
CA LEU A 858 -10.91 18.83 -9.56
C LEU A 858 -9.90 19.95 -9.82
N GLY A 859 -9.88 20.98 -8.95
CA GLY A 859 -8.97 22.13 -9.07
C GLY A 859 -7.49 21.73 -8.98
N SER A 860 -7.10 20.94 -7.99
CA SER A 860 -5.70 20.51 -7.81
C SER A 860 -5.22 19.60 -8.95
N ARG A 861 -6.10 18.75 -9.50
CA ARG A 861 -5.82 17.95 -10.71
C ARG A 861 -5.56 18.82 -11.94
N MET A 862 -6.43 19.80 -12.18
CA MET A 862 -6.28 20.71 -13.31
C MET A 862 -4.96 21.49 -13.19
N THR A 863 -4.65 22.03 -12.01
CA THR A 863 -3.44 22.82 -11.80
C THR A 863 -2.18 21.96 -11.97
N LEU A 864 -2.19 20.71 -11.51
CA LEU A 864 -1.10 19.75 -11.73
C LEU A 864 -0.89 19.46 -13.22
N GLN A 865 -1.97 19.18 -13.96
CA GLN A 865 -1.90 18.93 -15.42
C GLN A 865 -1.38 20.16 -16.17
N SER A 866 -1.85 21.35 -15.78
CA SER A 866 -1.39 22.61 -16.37
C SER A 866 0.09 22.88 -16.08
N ALA A 867 0.56 22.57 -14.86
CA ALA A 867 1.97 22.67 -14.52
C ALA A 867 2.84 21.66 -15.31
N ARG A 868 2.35 20.46 -15.57
CA ARG A 868 3.05 19.48 -16.43
C ARG A 868 3.12 19.94 -17.89
N ALA A 869 2.04 20.56 -18.39
CA ALA A 869 2.03 21.18 -19.71
C ALA A 869 3.15 22.23 -19.82
N GLU A 870 3.29 23.10 -18.81
CA GLU A 870 4.34 24.12 -18.74
C GLU A 870 5.75 23.52 -18.72
N VAL A 871 5.98 22.40 -18.02
CA VAL A 871 7.26 21.69 -18.05
C VAL A 871 7.59 21.20 -19.46
N ARG A 872 6.61 20.64 -20.19
CA ARG A 872 6.81 20.20 -21.59
C ARG A 872 7.08 21.38 -22.52
N LEU A 873 6.34 22.48 -22.37
CA LEU A 873 6.57 23.71 -23.13
C LEU A 873 8.00 24.26 -22.90
N ALA A 874 8.45 24.30 -21.65
CA ALA A 874 9.81 24.74 -21.30
C ALA A 874 10.91 23.84 -21.88
N ARG A 875 10.64 22.55 -22.06
CA ARG A 875 11.53 21.58 -22.71
C ARG A 875 11.48 21.61 -24.25
N GLY A 876 10.59 22.43 -24.83
CA GLY A 876 10.42 22.56 -26.27
C GLY A 876 9.46 21.56 -26.91
N ASP A 877 8.78 20.72 -26.12
CA ASP A 877 7.70 19.86 -26.61
C ASP A 877 6.38 20.66 -26.66
N VAL A 878 6.27 21.51 -27.67
CA VAL A 878 5.11 22.40 -27.86
C VAL A 878 3.83 21.60 -28.11
N GLU A 879 3.89 20.57 -28.95
CA GLU A 879 2.70 19.77 -29.26
C GLU A 879 2.21 18.99 -28.05
N GLY A 880 3.14 18.41 -27.27
CA GLY A 880 2.89 17.79 -25.97
C GLY A 880 2.21 18.73 -24.98
N GLY A 881 2.82 19.89 -24.74
CA GLY A 881 2.31 20.86 -23.77
C GLY A 881 0.93 21.41 -24.14
N LEU A 882 0.69 21.75 -25.41
CA LEU A 882 -0.64 22.25 -25.84
C LEU A 882 -1.73 21.16 -25.71
N ARG A 883 -1.39 19.89 -25.96
CA ARG A 883 -2.31 18.77 -25.78
C ARG A 883 -2.67 18.55 -24.31
N ASP A 884 -1.69 18.61 -23.42
CA ASP A 884 -1.93 18.48 -21.97
C ASP A 884 -2.85 19.59 -21.44
N TYR A 885 -2.68 20.82 -21.96
CA TYR A 885 -3.60 21.92 -21.65
C TYR A 885 -5.03 21.65 -22.15
N ASP A 886 -5.18 21.10 -23.35
CA ASP A 886 -6.51 20.72 -23.86
C ASP A 886 -7.13 19.58 -23.02
N GLU A 887 -6.33 18.60 -22.59
CA GLU A 887 -6.76 17.53 -21.68
C GLU A 887 -7.17 18.07 -20.30
N ALA A 888 -6.44 19.05 -19.76
CA ALA A 888 -6.79 19.70 -18.51
C ALA A 888 -8.16 20.41 -18.56
N VAL A 889 -8.52 21.01 -19.70
CA VAL A 889 -9.85 21.61 -19.92
C VAL A 889 -10.93 20.54 -20.03
N LEU A 890 -10.68 19.46 -20.78
CA LEU A 890 -11.64 18.35 -20.95
C LEU A 890 -11.99 17.68 -19.61
N LEU A 891 -11.01 17.54 -18.71
CA LEU A 891 -11.24 16.99 -17.36
C LEU A 891 -12.31 17.74 -16.57
N ILE A 892 -12.46 19.05 -16.81
CA ILE A 892 -13.45 19.89 -16.14
C ILE A 892 -14.81 19.73 -16.81
N GLU A 893 -14.85 19.73 -18.15
CA GLU A 893 -16.10 19.57 -18.92
C GLU A 893 -16.79 18.23 -18.62
N ASP A 894 -16.04 17.14 -18.51
CA ASP A 894 -16.59 15.80 -18.23
C ASP A 894 -17.12 15.64 -16.79
N ALA A 895 -16.60 16.43 -15.84
CA ALA A 895 -17.05 16.41 -14.45
C ALA A 895 -18.41 17.12 -14.26
N GLU A 896 -18.81 17.98 -15.20
CA GLU A 896 -19.99 18.84 -15.10
C GLU A 896 -21.24 18.22 -15.76
N THR A 897 -21.91 17.29 -15.06
CA THR A 897 -23.24 16.79 -15.46
C THR A 897 -24.41 17.42 -14.70
N GLY A 898 -24.23 18.57 -14.01
CA GLY A 898 -25.39 19.18 -13.32
C GLY A 898 -25.27 20.51 -12.56
N VAL A 899 -24.10 21.16 -12.45
CA VAL A 899 -23.98 22.44 -11.73
C VAL A 899 -23.36 23.48 -12.66
N GLY A 900 -24.12 24.53 -12.99
CA GLY A 900 -23.63 25.63 -13.83
C GLY A 900 -22.61 26.49 -13.09
N PHE A 901 -21.59 26.93 -13.82
CA PHE A 901 -20.52 27.86 -13.43
C PHE A 901 -19.53 27.32 -12.38
N THR A 902 -18.32 26.94 -12.82
CA THR A 902 -17.17 26.71 -11.92
C THR A 902 -15.99 27.65 -12.26
N PRO A 903 -15.39 28.34 -11.27
CA PRO A 903 -14.17 29.16 -11.44
C PRO A 903 -13.01 28.43 -12.13
N TRP A 904 -12.93 27.11 -11.94
CA TRP A 904 -11.88 26.25 -12.49
C TRP A 904 -11.91 26.17 -14.02
N LEU A 905 -13.10 26.17 -14.64
CA LEU A 905 -13.21 26.16 -16.10
C LEU A 905 -12.58 27.42 -16.72
N VAL A 906 -12.85 28.59 -16.12
CA VAL A 906 -12.26 29.86 -16.57
C VAL A 906 -10.74 29.82 -16.41
N LEU A 907 -10.24 29.34 -15.27
CA LEU A 907 -8.81 29.17 -15.02
C LEU A 907 -8.15 28.27 -16.08
N GLY A 908 -8.63 27.04 -16.24
CA GLY A 908 -8.06 26.08 -17.19
C GLY A 908 -8.12 26.59 -18.64
N ALA A 909 -9.27 27.10 -19.08
CA ALA A 909 -9.44 27.59 -20.44
C ALA A 909 -8.60 28.84 -20.73
N SER A 910 -8.52 29.79 -19.79
CA SER A 910 -7.67 30.99 -19.93
C SER A 910 -6.20 30.64 -20.06
N CYS A 911 -5.71 29.65 -19.28
CA CYS A 911 -4.32 29.20 -19.35
C CYS A 911 -4.01 28.53 -20.69
N ALA A 912 -4.87 27.59 -21.12
CA ALA A 912 -4.75 26.91 -22.41
C ALA A 912 -4.76 27.91 -23.58
N LEU A 913 -5.64 28.93 -23.53
CA LEU A 913 -5.73 29.95 -24.57
C LEU A 913 -4.45 30.78 -24.66
N VAL A 914 -3.90 31.23 -23.53
CA VAL A 914 -2.67 32.04 -23.52
C VAL A 914 -1.44 31.22 -23.94
N ALA A 915 -1.34 29.96 -23.50
CA ALA A 915 -0.28 29.06 -23.96
C ALA A 915 -0.32 28.88 -25.48
N ARG A 916 -1.52 28.71 -26.07
CA ARG A 916 -1.70 28.67 -27.53
C ARG A 916 -1.29 29.98 -28.20
N VAL A 917 -1.66 31.12 -27.65
CA VAL A 917 -1.26 32.44 -28.21
C VAL A 917 0.27 32.57 -28.29
N HIS A 918 1.00 32.06 -27.31
CA HIS A 918 2.45 32.12 -27.27
C HIS A 918 3.14 31.07 -28.16
N HIS A 919 2.65 29.83 -28.14
CA HIS A 919 3.39 28.69 -28.69
C HIS A 919 2.80 28.12 -30.00
N ALA A 920 1.54 28.38 -30.32
CA ALA A 920 0.94 27.87 -31.55
C ALA A 920 1.53 28.54 -32.80
N PRO A 921 1.65 27.78 -33.92
CA PRO A 921 2.14 28.33 -35.18
C PRO A 921 1.31 29.54 -35.65
N PRO A 922 1.91 30.49 -36.39
CA PRO A 922 1.17 31.60 -36.96
C PRO A 922 0.08 31.11 -37.94
N GLY A 923 -1.19 31.47 -37.69
CA GLY A 923 -2.31 31.10 -38.57
C GLY A 923 -3.65 31.01 -37.83
N PRO A 924 -4.72 30.54 -38.49
CA PRO A 924 -5.98 30.21 -37.85
C PRO A 924 -5.80 29.07 -36.83
N ASP A 925 -6.33 29.22 -35.62
CA ASP A 925 -6.35 28.19 -34.59
C ASP A 925 -7.80 27.98 -34.10
N PRO A 926 -8.53 26.99 -34.66
CA PRO A 926 -9.93 26.74 -34.30
C PRO A 926 -10.13 26.42 -32.82
N ARG A 927 -9.12 25.82 -32.16
CA ARG A 927 -9.20 25.48 -30.74
C ARG A 927 -9.02 26.72 -29.87
N ALA A 928 -8.14 27.64 -30.25
CA ALA A 928 -8.06 28.96 -29.59
C ALA A 928 -9.38 29.74 -29.72
N ASP A 929 -10.02 29.71 -30.90
CA ASP A 929 -11.32 30.34 -31.13
C ASP A 929 -12.46 29.68 -30.31
N GLU A 930 -12.37 28.38 -30.07
CA GLU A 930 -13.28 27.65 -29.17
C GLU A 930 -13.09 28.03 -27.71
N LEU A 931 -11.85 28.03 -27.21
CA LEU A 931 -11.53 28.43 -25.84
C LEU A 931 -11.95 29.88 -25.57
N ALA A 932 -11.71 30.80 -26.51
CA ALA A 932 -12.16 32.19 -26.39
C ALA A 932 -13.69 32.31 -26.31
N ARG A 933 -14.44 31.51 -27.10
CA ARG A 933 -15.92 31.46 -27.01
C ARG A 933 -16.38 30.90 -25.67
N MET A 934 -15.74 29.84 -25.18
CA MET A 934 -16.03 29.22 -23.89
C MET A 934 -15.85 30.21 -22.75
N ILE A 935 -14.68 30.85 -22.67
CA ILE A 935 -14.36 31.86 -21.66
C ILE A 935 -15.40 33.00 -21.68
N ARG A 936 -15.74 33.52 -22.86
CA ARG A 936 -16.74 34.58 -22.99
C ARG A 936 -18.14 34.15 -22.54
N ALA A 937 -18.56 32.92 -22.84
CA ALA A 937 -19.87 32.42 -22.43
C ALA A 937 -20.03 32.36 -20.90
N HIS A 938 -18.92 32.29 -20.17
CA HIS A 938 -18.87 32.21 -18.71
C HIS A 938 -18.48 33.54 -18.05
N SER A 939 -18.43 34.67 -18.76
CA SER A 939 -18.17 35.97 -18.12
C SER A 939 -19.36 36.40 -17.25
N THR A 940 -19.12 36.64 -15.96
CA THR A 940 -20.14 37.09 -15.00
C THR A 940 -20.34 38.62 -14.99
N LEU A 941 -19.62 39.34 -15.85
CA LEU A 941 -19.66 40.79 -15.96
C LEU A 941 -20.96 41.22 -16.69
N GLY A 942 -21.92 41.79 -15.95
CA GLY A 942 -23.15 42.40 -16.52
C GLY A 942 -24.51 41.83 -16.10
N GLY A 943 -24.59 40.86 -15.19
CA GLY A 943 -25.86 40.28 -14.70
C GLY A 943 -26.48 40.99 -13.48
N GLN A 944 -27.81 41.00 -13.35
CA GLN A 944 -28.59 41.59 -12.23
C GLN A 944 -28.40 40.94 -10.83
N ARG A 945 -27.43 40.04 -10.65
CA ARG A 945 -27.17 39.34 -9.38
C ARG A 945 -25.67 39.20 -9.17
N GLN A 946 -25.01 40.25 -8.68
CA GLN A 946 -23.61 40.13 -8.26
C GLN A 946 -23.53 39.69 -6.79
N ALA A 947 -23.06 38.45 -6.59
CA ALA A 947 -22.17 38.15 -5.48
C ALA A 947 -20.85 38.92 -5.69
N ILE A 948 -20.12 39.19 -4.62
CA ILE A 948 -18.89 40.00 -4.57
C ILE A 948 -17.98 39.65 -5.77
N PRO A 949 -17.51 40.63 -6.57
CA PRO A 949 -16.70 40.35 -7.74
C PRO A 949 -15.28 39.92 -7.34
N ASP A 950 -14.90 38.68 -7.63
CA ASP A 950 -13.50 38.23 -7.67
C ASP A 950 -12.82 38.83 -8.92
N LEU A 951 -12.22 40.01 -8.75
CA LEU A 951 -11.59 40.73 -9.85
C LEU A 951 -10.34 40.04 -10.41
N PRO A 952 -9.45 39.42 -9.61
CA PRO A 952 -8.32 38.65 -10.13
C PRO A 952 -8.73 37.51 -11.07
N LEU A 953 -9.76 36.72 -10.73
CA LEU A 953 -10.28 35.65 -11.59
C LEU A 953 -10.85 36.23 -12.90
N ASN A 954 -11.64 37.29 -12.82
CA ASN A 954 -12.14 38.01 -14.01
C ASN A 954 -11.00 38.66 -14.80
N GLY A 955 -9.91 39.03 -14.14
CA GLY A 955 -8.67 39.55 -14.71
C GLY A 955 -8.03 38.55 -15.68
N MET A 956 -8.00 37.27 -15.33
CA MET A 956 -7.46 36.24 -16.23
C MET A 956 -8.33 36.07 -17.48
N LEU A 957 -9.65 36.12 -17.32
CA LEU A 957 -10.60 36.06 -18.42
C LEU A 957 -10.30 37.18 -19.44
N VAL A 958 -10.19 38.43 -18.96
CA VAL A 958 -9.95 39.57 -19.86
C VAL A 958 -8.55 39.54 -20.46
N VAL A 959 -7.54 39.10 -19.70
CA VAL A 959 -6.16 38.98 -20.20
C VAL A 959 -6.03 37.93 -21.29
N SER A 960 -6.63 36.76 -21.09
CA SER A 960 -6.59 35.67 -22.07
C SER A 960 -7.33 36.04 -23.36
N LEU A 961 -8.51 36.66 -23.26
CA LEU A 961 -9.22 37.20 -24.42
C LEU A 961 -8.43 38.33 -25.09
N GLY A 962 -7.79 39.22 -24.32
CA GLY A 962 -6.96 40.29 -24.84
C GLY A 962 -5.76 39.78 -25.63
N ALA A 963 -5.06 38.76 -25.11
CA ALA A 963 -3.96 38.08 -25.79
C ALA A 963 -4.41 37.42 -27.11
N TRP A 964 -5.58 36.76 -27.10
CA TRP A 964 -6.18 36.18 -28.30
C TRP A 964 -6.54 37.24 -29.34
N LEU A 965 -7.18 38.34 -28.95
CA LEU A 965 -7.50 39.47 -29.85
C LEU A 965 -6.24 40.10 -30.44
N LEU A 966 -5.19 40.24 -29.64
CA LEU A 966 -3.91 40.76 -30.11
C LEU A 966 -3.31 39.90 -31.22
N ARG A 967 -3.40 38.57 -31.06
CA ARG A 967 -2.82 37.59 -31.98
C ARG A 967 -3.66 37.37 -33.24
N HIS A 968 -4.97 37.25 -33.10
CA HIS A 968 -5.88 36.79 -34.16
C HIS A 968 -6.82 37.88 -34.69
N GLY A 969 -6.94 39.01 -33.98
CA GLY A 969 -7.81 40.11 -34.34
C GLY A 969 -7.26 41.04 -35.43
N ASP A 970 -8.17 41.80 -36.04
CA ASP A 970 -7.85 42.97 -36.86
C ASP A 970 -7.39 44.17 -36.01
N GLN A 971 -7.14 45.32 -36.62
CA GLN A 971 -6.63 46.50 -35.91
C GLN A 971 -7.60 47.01 -34.81
N ALA A 972 -8.91 46.93 -35.03
CA ALA A 972 -9.91 47.37 -34.04
C ALA A 972 -9.99 46.38 -32.87
N ALA A 973 -9.99 45.08 -33.18
CA ALA A 973 -9.93 44.01 -32.18
C ALA A 973 -8.65 44.07 -31.34
N ARG A 974 -7.49 44.37 -31.93
CA ARG A 974 -6.22 44.53 -31.21
C ARG A 974 -6.25 45.69 -30.22
N GLU A 975 -6.86 46.81 -30.58
CA GLU A 975 -7.03 47.95 -29.67
C GLU A 975 -7.90 47.57 -28.45
N VAL A 976 -8.98 46.82 -28.64
CA VAL A 976 -9.76 46.24 -27.53
C VAL A 976 -8.88 45.29 -26.71
N GLY A 977 -8.07 44.44 -27.36
CA GLY A 977 -7.19 43.50 -26.70
C GLY A 977 -6.15 44.15 -25.79
N VAL A 978 -5.54 45.26 -26.20
CA VAL A 978 -4.60 46.03 -25.35
C VAL A 978 -5.30 46.61 -24.12
N ARG A 979 -6.51 47.15 -24.28
CA ARG A 979 -7.30 47.67 -23.14
C ARG A 979 -7.62 46.57 -22.14
N LEU A 980 -8.04 45.40 -22.61
CA LEU A 980 -8.32 44.25 -21.76
C LEU A 980 -7.07 43.78 -21.00
N LEU A 981 -5.88 43.76 -21.62
CA LEU A 981 -4.62 43.49 -20.91
C LEU A 981 -4.33 44.53 -19.83
N ALA A 982 -4.49 45.82 -20.13
CA ALA A 982 -4.26 46.89 -19.16
C ALA A 982 -5.23 46.82 -17.97
N VAL A 983 -6.51 46.50 -18.21
CA VAL A 983 -7.48 46.30 -17.13
C VAL A 983 -7.17 45.05 -16.32
N GLY A 984 -6.83 43.92 -16.96
CA GLY A 984 -6.48 42.72 -16.22
C GLY A 984 -5.26 42.90 -15.33
N GLN A 985 -4.24 43.65 -15.78
CA GLN A 985 -3.12 44.05 -14.93
C GLN A 985 -3.58 44.89 -13.74
N ARG A 986 -4.55 45.81 -13.94
CA ARG A 986 -5.12 46.62 -12.85
C ARG A 986 -5.94 45.79 -11.86
N TRP A 987 -6.62 44.76 -12.34
CA TRP A 987 -7.38 43.79 -11.55
C TRP A 987 -6.49 42.72 -10.91
N ALA A 988 -5.17 42.85 -11.02
CA ALA A 988 -4.22 41.94 -10.39
C ALA A 988 -4.49 40.48 -10.79
N TYR A 989 -4.70 40.24 -12.09
CA TYR A 989 -5.03 38.89 -12.59
C TYR A 989 -4.07 37.82 -12.08
N ASN A 990 -4.62 36.65 -11.79
CA ASN A 990 -3.83 35.52 -11.36
C ASN A 990 -2.87 35.08 -12.50
N ARG A 991 -1.57 35.10 -12.21
CA ARG A 991 -0.49 34.72 -13.13
C ARG A 991 0.38 33.58 -12.59
N THR A 992 -0.26 32.62 -11.92
CA THR A 992 0.38 31.44 -11.32
C THR A 992 1.21 30.64 -12.33
N LEU A 993 0.71 30.46 -13.55
CA LEU A 993 1.38 29.66 -14.58
C LEU A 993 2.33 30.51 -15.44
N PRO A 994 3.51 29.98 -15.84
CA PRO A 994 4.51 30.71 -16.64
C PRO A 994 3.99 31.34 -17.93
N SER A 995 3.05 30.70 -18.65
CA SER A 995 2.46 31.28 -19.86
C SER A 995 1.69 32.58 -19.59
N LEU A 996 1.15 32.78 -18.38
CA LEU A 996 0.40 33.97 -17.99
C LEU A 996 1.30 35.12 -17.50
N ARG A 997 2.63 34.99 -17.58
CA ARG A 997 3.52 36.04 -17.10
C ARG A 997 3.31 37.36 -17.84
N TRP A 998 3.21 38.43 -17.06
CA TRP A 998 3.01 39.79 -17.57
C TRP A 998 4.05 40.19 -18.62
N GLU A 999 5.32 39.81 -18.44
CA GLU A 999 6.39 40.17 -19.38
C GLU A 999 6.14 39.60 -20.78
N LEU A 1000 5.56 38.40 -20.88
CA LEU A 1000 5.25 37.75 -22.16
C LEU A 1000 4.07 38.44 -22.87
N LEU A 1001 3.03 38.78 -22.10
CA LEU A 1001 1.83 39.45 -22.56
C LEU A 1001 2.10 40.91 -22.97
N ALA A 1002 2.87 41.63 -22.16
CA ALA A 1002 3.32 42.99 -22.48
C ALA A 1002 4.19 43.01 -23.74
N ALA A 1003 5.12 42.07 -23.89
CA ALA A 1003 5.92 41.94 -25.09
C ALA A 1003 5.07 41.58 -26.33
N LEU A 1004 4.00 40.79 -26.16
CA LEU A 1004 3.05 40.52 -27.24
C LEU A 1004 2.31 41.80 -27.66
N ALA A 1005 1.78 42.55 -26.70
CA ALA A 1005 1.09 43.81 -26.95
C ALA A 1005 2.00 44.82 -27.66
N GLU A 1006 3.26 44.93 -27.23
CA GLU A 1006 4.23 45.85 -27.84
C GLU A 1006 4.56 45.43 -29.28
N ARG A 1007 4.69 44.12 -29.56
CA ARG A 1007 4.91 43.64 -30.94
C ARG A 1007 3.71 43.88 -31.86
N MET A 1008 2.49 43.72 -31.36
CA MET A 1008 1.27 43.77 -32.19
C MET A 1008 0.71 45.19 -32.32
N THR A 1009 0.91 46.03 -31.30
CA THR A 1009 0.39 47.40 -31.17
C THR A 1009 1.38 48.29 -30.38
N PRO A 1010 2.50 48.69 -30.99
CA PRO A 1010 3.58 49.40 -30.29
C PRO A 1010 3.12 50.66 -29.53
N GLY A 1011 3.52 50.79 -28.27
CA GLY A 1011 3.27 51.95 -27.40
C GLY A 1011 1.82 52.14 -26.91
N ARG A 1012 0.87 51.30 -27.34
CA ARG A 1012 -0.54 51.42 -26.91
C ARG A 1012 -0.78 50.94 -25.48
N LEU A 1013 -0.04 49.92 -25.04
CA LEU A 1013 -0.21 49.35 -23.70
C LEU A 1013 0.11 50.37 -22.60
N ASP A 1014 1.22 51.09 -22.71
CA ASP A 1014 1.63 52.10 -21.73
C ASP A 1014 0.61 53.24 -21.61
N VAL A 1015 -0.04 53.61 -22.70
CA VAL A 1015 -1.10 54.64 -22.70
C VAL A 1015 -2.28 54.20 -21.84
N HIS A 1016 -2.76 52.96 -22.02
CA HIS A 1016 -3.90 52.45 -21.26
C HIS A 1016 -3.54 52.11 -19.81
N LEU A 1017 -2.33 51.62 -19.54
CA LEU A 1017 -1.85 51.47 -18.17
C LEU A 1017 -1.83 52.81 -17.43
N ALA A 1018 -1.37 53.88 -18.08
CA ALA A 1018 -1.39 55.23 -17.51
C ALA A 1018 -2.81 55.80 -17.36
N GLU A 1019 -3.71 55.51 -18.30
CA GLU A 1019 -5.13 55.90 -18.24
C GLU A 1019 -5.86 55.27 -17.05
N TYR A 1020 -5.58 53.99 -16.78
CA TYR A 1020 -6.19 53.26 -15.67
C TYR A 1020 -5.42 53.41 -14.34
N ALA A 1021 -4.21 53.95 -14.36
CA ALA A 1021 -3.42 54.24 -13.18
C ALA A 1021 -4.12 55.30 -12.30
N GLY A 1022 -4.70 54.87 -11.19
CA GLY A 1022 -5.40 55.72 -10.22
C GLY A 1022 -6.91 55.56 -10.19
N ARG A 1023 -7.50 54.77 -11.08
CA ARG A 1023 -8.92 54.38 -10.98
C ARG A 1023 -9.07 53.17 -10.04
N PRO A 1024 -10.06 53.14 -9.12
CA PRO A 1024 -10.38 51.93 -8.35
C PRO A 1024 -10.75 50.76 -9.26
N SER A 1025 -10.24 49.56 -8.95
CA SER A 1025 -10.41 48.37 -9.79
C SER A 1025 -11.90 48.04 -10.06
N VAL A 1026 -12.75 48.16 -9.05
CA VAL A 1026 -14.20 47.91 -9.14
C VAL A 1026 -14.91 48.87 -10.12
N GLU A 1027 -14.44 50.12 -10.26
CA GLU A 1027 -15.05 51.11 -11.17
C GLU A 1027 -14.82 50.81 -12.66
N LEU A 1028 -13.90 49.88 -12.97
CA LEU A 1028 -13.63 49.46 -14.35
C LEU A 1028 -14.62 48.39 -14.84
N VAL A 1029 -15.39 47.77 -13.96
CA VAL A 1029 -16.31 46.66 -14.29
C VAL A 1029 -17.31 47.01 -15.41
N PRO A 1030 -18.01 48.16 -15.39
CA PRO A 1030 -18.94 48.51 -16.46
C PRO A 1030 -18.23 48.72 -17.81
N GLU A 1031 -17.06 49.36 -17.79
CA GLU A 1031 -16.27 49.61 -19.00
C GLU A 1031 -15.78 48.30 -19.64
N VAL A 1032 -15.37 47.32 -18.84
CA VAL A 1032 -15.00 45.99 -19.32
C VAL A 1032 -16.19 45.24 -19.90
N ALA A 1033 -17.36 45.32 -19.25
CA ALA A 1033 -18.58 44.70 -19.78
C ALA A 1033 -18.92 45.23 -21.18
N ASP A 1034 -18.79 46.55 -21.38
CA ASP A 1034 -18.97 47.17 -22.70
C ASP A 1034 -17.91 46.67 -23.70
N LEU A 1035 -16.62 46.65 -23.32
CA LEU A 1035 -15.54 46.14 -24.17
C LEU A 1035 -15.77 44.68 -24.60
N LEU A 1036 -16.15 43.80 -23.67
CA LEU A 1036 -16.49 42.40 -23.98
C LEU A 1036 -17.70 42.30 -24.91
N GLY A 1037 -18.68 43.18 -24.76
CA GLY A 1037 -19.83 43.30 -25.67
C GLY A 1037 -19.45 43.68 -27.11
N THR A 1038 -18.31 44.35 -27.34
CA THR A 1038 -17.86 44.70 -28.70
C THR A 1038 -17.22 43.55 -29.47
N ILE A 1039 -16.86 42.45 -28.80
CA ILE A 1039 -16.18 41.28 -29.39
C ILE A 1039 -17.14 40.47 -30.29
N THR A 1040 -18.42 40.82 -30.40
CA THR A 1040 -19.49 40.00 -31.00
C THR A 1040 -19.76 40.19 -32.50
N SER A 1041 -19.00 40.99 -33.26
CA SER A 1041 -19.45 41.37 -34.63
C SER A 1041 -18.52 41.02 -35.80
N SER A 1042 -17.41 40.31 -35.60
CA SER A 1042 -16.49 40.01 -36.71
C SER A 1042 -15.81 38.63 -36.65
N ARG A 1043 -16.60 37.55 -36.54
CA ARG A 1043 -16.42 36.28 -37.29
C ARG A 1043 -17.45 35.23 -36.90
#